data_AF-A0A2E7P2K2-F1
#
_entry.id   AF-A0A2E7P2K2-F1
#
_cell.length_a   1.000
_cell.length_b   1.000
_cell.length_c   1.000
_cell.angle_alpha   90.00
_cell.angle_beta   90.00
_cell.angle_gamma   90.00
#
_symmetry.space_group_name_H-M   'P 1'
#
loop_
_entity.id
_entity.type
_entity.pdbx_description
1 polymer ?
#
loop_
_entity_poly.entity_id
_entity_poly.type
_entity_poly.pdbx_seq_one_letter_code
_entity_poly.pdbx_strand_id
1 'polypeptide(L)'
;MSSTPVQESPAAGLLQPGRNCWRVEHAQRFKLLIDAADYFRALRMALLNARRSVFILGWDIDSRTVLVPDITDTDDGLPPQLGDLLHALVERQPDLHIRVLNWDYAMLYALEREWMIARKPGRARNKRLHFRTDARHPVGASHHQKIVVIDDKLAFVGGLDLTRCRWDTPEHLPENPLRRDPDDKPYAPFHDVQAMVDGDVARALGELARRRWSLAGYAERRTALMQATSLPADDPWPQGFEPDLCDLRVGISRTEPAYEDRPGVFEVRELYLDAIAGAQHHLFFENQYFTSNVLSEAIGARLREPQGPEVAVISPQTQSGWLEQATMGALRARIHHRLKSALENQGDQAATRYQMYCPHLPGLEDGCCLNVHSKVFSMDDRLFSVGSANMSNRSMAFDTECNLTIELQGDAAKQDEIRAAIALMRNRLLAEHLGVAPADVQAALQQDQSLHGAIARLRKAERRELRPMDPRLIPELDALTQDNAVFDPERPISPDEIVDAYVPHSARKPVPRRMIGLGVLAVALVVFALAWRFTPLREWINLSSLIALARSVDQMPFTPAIVIAAFVVAGMLMVPITVLIAVAGVVFGPVNGGLYATAGVGLSALLGFGLGHWLGHDALRDMLGPRINNLSRRFAQRGIAAMAVVRLLPIAPFTVVNVVAGASHLGLRDYLLGTLIGMAPGIALTVVFSHNLAEAIRHPSLQTVLILVGVTAALMLMAFGLQKLLKPRDGKKSKSSAPSTRKSPAPHTPGEEGMARVSAEHGVEARQA
;
A
#
# COMPACT_ATOMS: atom_id res chain seq x y z
N MET A 1 23.66 -64.02 -8.77
CA MET A 1 23.35 -63.38 -7.47
C MET A 1 24.20 -62.12 -7.40
N SER A 2 23.71 -60.89 -7.32
CA SER A 2 22.37 -60.33 -7.17
C SER A 2 22.43 -58.95 -7.85
N SER A 3 21.66 -58.75 -8.92
CA SER A 3 21.39 -57.43 -9.47
C SER A 3 20.38 -56.76 -8.57
N THR A 4 20.84 -55.89 -7.67
CA THR A 4 19.97 -55.02 -6.88
C THR A 4 19.29 -54.05 -7.86
N PRO A 5 17.96 -54.04 -7.97
CA PRO A 5 17.29 -53.03 -8.76
C PRO A 5 17.51 -51.69 -8.06
N VAL A 6 18.04 -50.72 -8.79
CA VAL A 6 17.96 -49.32 -8.41
C VAL A 6 16.47 -49.02 -8.34
N GLN A 7 15.92 -48.91 -7.13
CA GLN A 7 14.62 -48.31 -6.92
C GLN A 7 14.70 -46.89 -7.48
N GLU A 8 14.08 -46.66 -8.63
CA GLU A 8 13.73 -45.32 -9.05
C GLU A 8 12.90 -44.70 -7.91
N SER A 9 13.47 -43.71 -7.23
CA SER A 9 12.69 -42.86 -6.34
C SER A 9 11.48 -42.34 -7.11
N PRO A 10 10.26 -42.36 -6.54
CA PRO A 10 9.12 -41.72 -7.17
C PRO A 10 9.50 -40.27 -7.48
N ALA A 11 9.29 -39.83 -8.71
CA ALA A 11 9.59 -38.47 -9.15
C ALA A 11 9.04 -37.49 -8.10
N ALA A 12 9.93 -36.79 -7.39
CA ALA A 12 9.54 -35.93 -6.29
C ALA A 12 8.57 -34.86 -6.82
N GLY A 13 7.45 -34.67 -6.11
CA GLY A 13 6.49 -33.60 -6.41
C GLY A 13 7.17 -32.23 -6.44
N LEU A 14 6.54 -31.28 -7.12
CA LEU A 14 6.97 -29.89 -7.21
C LEU A 14 7.02 -29.26 -5.82
N LEU A 15 6.06 -29.54 -4.94
CA LEU A 15 6.06 -29.04 -3.56
C LEU A 15 7.18 -29.68 -2.71
N GLN A 16 8.12 -28.84 -2.27
CA GLN A 16 9.29 -29.21 -1.49
C GLN A 16 9.36 -28.38 -0.20
N PRO A 17 8.96 -28.96 0.95
CA PRO A 17 9.05 -28.30 2.25
C PRO A 17 10.45 -27.78 2.55
N GLY A 18 10.54 -26.55 3.04
CA GLY A 18 11.80 -25.85 3.32
C GLY A 18 12.44 -25.15 2.12
N ARG A 19 11.86 -25.29 0.91
CA ARG A 19 12.31 -24.56 -0.30
C ARG A 19 11.21 -23.67 -0.87
N ASN A 20 10.18 -24.27 -1.45
CA ASN A 20 9.09 -23.56 -2.13
C ASN A 20 7.75 -23.66 -1.38
N CYS A 21 7.71 -24.39 -0.28
CA CYS A 21 6.64 -24.33 0.70
C CYS A 21 7.23 -24.50 2.11
N TRP A 22 6.52 -24.00 3.10
CA TRP A 22 6.86 -24.20 4.51
C TRP A 22 6.57 -25.64 4.92
N ARG A 23 5.36 -26.09 4.62
CA ARG A 23 4.83 -27.42 4.94
C ARG A 23 3.86 -27.86 3.86
N VAL A 24 3.69 -29.16 3.77
CA VAL A 24 2.58 -29.81 3.06
C VAL A 24 1.79 -30.51 4.15
N GLU A 25 0.50 -30.19 4.30
CA GLU A 25 -0.35 -30.69 5.39
C GLU A 25 -1.64 -31.31 4.86
N HIS A 26 -2.28 -32.15 5.67
CA HIS A 26 -3.53 -32.81 5.28
C HIS A 26 -4.74 -31.90 5.48
N ALA A 27 -5.61 -31.83 4.48
CA ALA A 27 -6.93 -31.23 4.56
C ALA A 27 -7.98 -32.31 4.32
N GLN A 28 -9.04 -32.33 5.14
CA GLN A 28 -10.18 -33.21 4.89
C GLN A 28 -11.04 -32.63 3.77
N ARG A 29 -11.14 -31.30 3.69
CA ARG A 29 -11.93 -30.55 2.72
C ARG A 29 -11.20 -29.29 2.28
N PHE A 30 -11.28 -29.00 0.99
CA PHE A 30 -10.84 -27.76 0.37
C PHE A 30 -11.95 -27.19 -0.50
N LYS A 31 -12.14 -25.87 -0.45
CA LYS A 31 -13.09 -25.16 -1.30
C LYS A 31 -12.51 -23.83 -1.77
N LEU A 32 -12.66 -23.53 -3.06
CA LEU A 32 -12.44 -22.21 -3.62
C LEU A 32 -13.72 -21.38 -3.50
N LEU A 33 -13.59 -20.18 -2.95
CA LEU A 33 -14.66 -19.19 -2.83
C LEU A 33 -14.31 -18.04 -3.76
N ILE A 34 -15.20 -17.78 -4.73
CA ILE A 34 -15.04 -16.71 -5.70
C ILE A 34 -15.90 -15.54 -5.24
N ASP A 35 -15.28 -14.38 -5.14
CA ASP A 35 -15.80 -13.14 -4.59
C ASP A 35 -16.18 -13.15 -3.10
N ALA A 36 -16.32 -11.94 -2.59
CA ALA A 36 -16.58 -11.71 -1.19
C ALA A 36 -17.99 -12.08 -0.74
N ALA A 37 -19.00 -12.14 -1.61
CA ALA A 37 -20.33 -12.60 -1.21
C ALA A 37 -20.30 -14.04 -0.66
N ASP A 38 -19.65 -14.96 -1.37
CA ASP A 38 -19.52 -16.35 -0.93
C ASP A 38 -18.55 -16.49 0.24
N TYR A 39 -17.40 -15.80 0.19
CA TYR A 39 -16.45 -15.81 1.30
C TYR A 39 -17.04 -15.24 2.59
N PHE A 40 -17.66 -14.07 2.56
CA PHE A 40 -18.17 -13.42 3.76
C PHE A 40 -19.38 -14.16 4.34
N ARG A 41 -20.21 -14.79 3.49
CA ARG A 41 -21.29 -15.67 3.94
C ARG A 41 -20.74 -16.93 4.62
N ALA A 42 -19.79 -17.62 3.99
CA ALA A 42 -19.12 -18.79 4.58
C ALA A 42 -18.44 -18.44 5.91
N LEU A 43 -17.73 -17.31 5.95
CA LEU A 43 -17.06 -16.80 7.13
C LEU A 43 -18.05 -16.48 8.26
N ARG A 44 -19.17 -15.79 7.97
CA ARG A 44 -20.20 -15.50 8.99
C ARG A 44 -20.69 -16.81 9.60
N MET A 45 -21.12 -17.76 8.77
CA MET A 45 -21.63 -19.06 9.23
C MET A 45 -20.60 -19.83 10.07
N ALA A 46 -19.33 -19.83 9.66
CA ALA A 46 -18.25 -20.47 10.43
C ALA A 46 -17.99 -19.77 11.77
N LEU A 47 -18.03 -18.43 11.81
CA LEU A 47 -17.87 -17.66 13.04
C LEU A 47 -18.99 -17.92 14.06
N LEU A 48 -20.22 -18.18 13.61
CA LEU A 48 -21.34 -18.59 14.49
C LEU A 48 -21.06 -19.91 15.22
N ASN A 49 -20.24 -20.78 14.61
CA ASN A 49 -19.85 -22.07 15.16
C ASN A 49 -18.57 -22.03 16.01
N ALA A 50 -17.86 -20.89 16.04
CA ALA A 50 -16.63 -20.76 16.83
C ALA A 50 -16.88 -20.97 18.33
N ARG A 51 -16.01 -21.73 18.99
CA ARG A 51 -16.14 -22.08 20.42
C ARG A 51 -14.96 -21.61 21.28
N ARG A 52 -13.73 -21.58 20.74
CA ARG A 52 -12.50 -21.41 21.54
C ARG A 52 -11.63 -20.25 21.07
N SER A 53 -11.29 -20.21 19.79
CA SER A 53 -10.34 -19.25 19.25
C SER A 53 -10.67 -18.83 17.83
N VAL A 54 -10.63 -17.53 17.57
CA VAL A 54 -10.59 -16.98 16.21
C VAL A 54 -9.36 -16.11 16.07
N PHE A 55 -8.58 -16.33 15.02
CA PHE A 55 -7.51 -15.43 14.58
C PHE A 55 -7.92 -14.80 13.25
N ILE A 56 -7.78 -13.49 13.13
CA ILE A 56 -7.99 -12.73 11.89
C ILE A 56 -6.72 -11.91 11.65
N LEU A 57 -6.02 -12.21 10.57
CA LEU A 57 -4.88 -11.45 10.06
C LEU A 57 -5.33 -10.74 8.78
N GLY A 58 -4.99 -9.46 8.63
CA GLY A 58 -5.33 -8.69 7.44
C GLY A 58 -4.37 -7.55 7.19
N TRP A 59 -4.26 -7.17 5.92
CA TRP A 59 -3.61 -5.93 5.53
C TRP A 59 -4.47 -4.72 5.88
N ASP A 60 -5.80 -4.89 5.81
CA ASP A 60 -6.76 -3.93 6.29
C ASP A 60 -8.00 -4.61 6.86
N ILE A 61 -8.56 -4.06 7.93
CA ILE A 61 -9.74 -4.59 8.60
C ILE A 61 -10.60 -3.41 9.01
N ASP A 62 -11.84 -3.34 8.51
CA ASP A 62 -12.83 -2.33 8.91
C ASP A 62 -13.94 -3.02 9.68
N SER A 63 -14.08 -2.67 10.96
CA SER A 63 -15.04 -3.27 11.88
C SER A 63 -16.50 -2.96 11.49
N ARG A 64 -16.72 -1.97 10.61
CA ARG A 64 -18.05 -1.60 10.10
C ARG A 64 -18.45 -2.39 8.85
N THR A 65 -17.54 -3.19 8.28
CA THR A 65 -17.84 -4.03 7.12
C THR A 65 -19.04 -4.92 7.42
N VAL A 66 -20.05 -4.85 6.55
CA VAL A 66 -21.21 -5.75 6.57
C VAL A 66 -20.84 -7.00 5.77
N LEU A 67 -20.83 -8.16 6.43
CA LEU A 67 -20.43 -9.41 5.78
C LEU A 67 -21.49 -9.92 4.79
N VAL A 68 -22.76 -9.83 5.16
CA VAL A 68 -23.87 -10.43 4.42
C VAL A 68 -24.98 -9.39 4.26
N PRO A 69 -24.84 -8.43 3.32
CA PRO A 69 -25.74 -7.28 3.19
C PRO A 69 -27.15 -7.64 2.68
N ASP A 70 -27.30 -8.82 2.10
CA ASP A 70 -28.58 -9.42 1.71
C ASP A 70 -29.40 -9.94 2.92
N ILE A 71 -28.77 -10.15 4.08
CA ILE A 71 -29.45 -10.55 5.31
C ILE A 71 -29.72 -9.31 6.17
N THR A 72 -31.01 -8.96 6.31
CA THR A 72 -31.47 -8.04 7.36
C THR A 72 -31.60 -8.80 8.69
N ASP A 73 -31.63 -8.12 9.84
CA ASP A 73 -31.50 -8.60 11.24
C ASP A 73 -32.39 -9.80 11.72
N THR A 74 -32.98 -10.62 10.83
CA THR A 74 -34.06 -11.57 11.14
C THR A 74 -33.70 -13.06 11.19
N ASP A 75 -32.56 -13.52 10.64
CA ASP A 75 -32.31 -14.98 10.51
C ASP A 75 -31.50 -15.62 11.66
N ASP A 76 -30.45 -14.95 12.18
CA ASP A 76 -29.62 -15.46 13.29
C ASP A 76 -29.63 -14.56 14.54
N GLY A 77 -30.32 -13.42 14.47
CA GLY A 77 -30.46 -12.44 15.55
C GLY A 77 -29.15 -11.76 15.97
N LEU A 78 -28.11 -11.79 15.11
CA LEU A 78 -26.79 -11.22 15.40
C LEU A 78 -26.46 -10.04 14.46
N PRO A 79 -25.68 -9.05 14.93
CA PRO A 79 -25.38 -7.85 14.16
C PRO A 79 -24.74 -8.15 12.78
N PRO A 80 -25.05 -7.35 11.74
CA PRO A 80 -24.51 -7.56 10.40
C PRO A 80 -23.07 -7.06 10.24
N GLN A 81 -22.66 -6.04 11.00
CA GLN A 81 -21.30 -5.50 10.96
C GLN A 81 -20.31 -6.42 11.67
N LEU A 82 -19.14 -6.64 11.07
CA LEU A 82 -18.07 -7.52 11.56
C LEU A 82 -17.72 -7.25 13.04
N GLY A 83 -17.45 -6.01 13.41
CA GLY A 83 -17.05 -5.65 14.77
C GLY A 83 -18.11 -5.98 15.81
N ASP A 84 -19.37 -5.66 15.52
CA ASP A 84 -20.47 -5.95 16.43
C ASP A 84 -20.79 -7.44 16.51
N LEU A 85 -20.67 -8.15 15.39
CA LEU A 85 -20.77 -9.61 15.35
C LEU A 85 -19.70 -10.26 16.24
N LEU A 86 -18.43 -9.90 16.09
CA LEU A 86 -17.33 -10.46 16.90
C LEU A 86 -17.54 -10.19 18.40
N HIS A 87 -18.03 -9.00 18.74
CA HIS A 87 -18.39 -8.69 20.12
C HIS A 87 -19.54 -9.57 20.64
N ALA A 88 -20.63 -9.70 19.88
CA ALA A 88 -21.78 -10.51 20.24
C ALA A 88 -21.42 -12.00 20.39
N LEU A 89 -20.52 -12.51 19.53
CA LEU A 89 -20.03 -13.89 19.61
C LEU A 89 -19.26 -14.16 20.90
N VAL A 90 -18.36 -13.25 21.30
CA VAL A 90 -17.62 -13.41 22.56
C VAL A 90 -18.54 -13.28 23.77
N GLU A 91 -19.57 -12.44 23.72
CA GLU A 91 -20.60 -12.35 24.76
C GLU A 91 -21.43 -13.65 24.85
N ARG A 92 -21.81 -14.23 23.71
CA ARG A 92 -22.59 -15.48 23.62
C ARG A 92 -21.79 -16.73 24.00
N GLN A 93 -20.49 -16.78 23.68
CA GLN A 93 -19.62 -17.94 23.89
C GLN A 93 -18.57 -17.63 24.97
N PRO A 94 -18.76 -18.05 26.23
CA PRO A 94 -17.88 -17.68 27.36
C PRO A 94 -16.41 -18.11 27.21
N ASP A 95 -16.18 -19.18 26.45
CA ASP A 95 -14.86 -19.77 26.21
C ASP A 95 -14.16 -19.23 24.96
N LEU A 96 -14.85 -18.44 24.15
CA LEU A 96 -14.34 -17.91 22.89
C LEU A 96 -13.39 -16.74 23.13
N HIS A 97 -12.23 -16.78 22.49
CA HIS A 97 -11.27 -15.69 22.39
C HIS A 97 -11.02 -15.33 20.93
N ILE A 98 -11.18 -14.05 20.58
CA ILE A 98 -10.98 -13.55 19.23
C ILE A 98 -9.79 -12.59 19.21
N ARG A 99 -8.89 -12.79 18.25
CA ARG A 99 -7.67 -12.01 18.05
C ARG A 99 -7.62 -11.50 16.63
N VAL A 100 -7.54 -10.19 16.47
CA VAL A 100 -7.54 -9.50 15.19
C VAL A 100 -6.25 -8.70 15.09
N LEU A 101 -5.41 -9.04 14.12
CA LEU A 101 -4.13 -8.42 13.85
C LEU A 101 -4.20 -7.72 12.49
N ASN A 102 -4.25 -6.40 12.54
CA ASN A 102 -4.22 -5.55 11.34
C ASN A 102 -2.78 -5.05 11.10
N TRP A 103 -2.44 -4.66 9.88
CA TRP A 103 -1.17 -4.00 9.61
C TRP A 103 -1.09 -2.59 10.25
N ASP A 104 0.05 -2.23 10.84
CA ASP A 104 0.32 -0.87 11.35
C ASP A 104 0.74 0.04 10.19
N TYR A 105 -0.22 0.77 9.64
CA TYR A 105 -0.05 1.53 8.41
C TYR A 105 0.78 2.80 8.59
N ALA A 106 1.50 3.20 7.54
CA ALA A 106 2.07 4.54 7.44
C ALA A 106 0.95 5.59 7.37
N MET A 107 1.13 6.75 8.02
CA MET A 107 0.14 7.86 8.11
C MET A 107 -0.48 8.30 6.77
N LEU A 108 0.13 7.94 5.63
CA LEU A 108 -0.37 8.14 4.27
C LEU A 108 -1.78 7.56 4.05
N TYR A 109 -2.10 6.41 4.66
CA TYR A 109 -3.41 5.74 4.49
C TYR A 109 -4.43 6.12 5.58
N ALA A 110 -4.14 7.12 6.40
CA ALA A 110 -5.04 7.51 7.49
C ALA A 110 -6.43 7.85 6.95
N LEU A 111 -6.58 8.66 5.90
CA LEU A 111 -7.92 9.10 5.48
C LEU A 111 -8.84 7.99 4.91
N GLU A 112 -8.28 6.84 4.54
CA GLU A 112 -9.01 5.75 3.86
C GLU A 112 -9.40 4.59 4.79
N ARG A 113 -8.87 4.54 6.01
CA ARG A 113 -8.99 3.39 6.93
C ARG A 113 -9.74 3.72 8.22
N GLU A 114 -10.29 2.70 8.87
CA GLU A 114 -10.92 2.86 10.18
C GLU A 114 -9.87 3.00 11.30
N TRP A 115 -9.94 4.09 12.06
CA TRP A 115 -8.92 4.39 13.11
C TRP A 115 -9.24 3.75 14.46
N MET A 116 -10.47 3.28 14.63
CA MET A 116 -11.06 2.95 15.92
C MET A 116 -11.61 1.52 15.97
N ILE A 117 -10.97 0.59 15.26
CA ILE A 117 -11.28 -0.85 15.26
C ILE A 117 -11.50 -1.38 16.71
N ALA A 118 -10.79 -0.81 17.70
CA ALA A 118 -10.83 -1.24 19.09
C ALA A 118 -11.80 -0.47 20.03
N ARG A 119 -12.52 0.57 19.58
CA ARG A 119 -13.26 1.47 20.49
C ARG A 119 -14.51 2.08 19.87
N LYS A 120 -15.67 1.45 20.12
CA LYS A 120 -16.95 2.18 20.13
C LYS A 120 -17.11 2.95 21.45
N PRO A 121 -17.38 4.26 21.44
CA PRO A 121 -17.68 5.04 22.65
C PRO A 121 -18.83 4.38 23.43
N GLY A 122 -18.64 4.17 24.74
CA GLY A 122 -19.67 3.60 25.62
C GLY A 122 -19.67 2.07 25.78
N ARG A 123 -18.90 1.30 24.99
CA ARG A 123 -18.81 -0.16 25.15
C ARG A 123 -17.60 -0.56 25.99
N ALA A 124 -17.82 -1.38 27.03
CA ALA A 124 -16.74 -1.87 27.88
C ALA A 124 -15.77 -2.76 27.09
N ARG A 125 -14.46 -2.64 27.37
CA ARG A 125 -13.43 -3.45 26.71
C ARG A 125 -13.59 -4.92 27.09
N ASN A 126 -13.90 -5.78 26.12
CA ASN A 126 -13.97 -7.21 26.35
C ASN A 126 -12.56 -7.80 26.47
N LYS A 127 -12.27 -8.53 27.56
CA LYS A 127 -10.95 -9.13 27.82
C LYS A 127 -10.62 -10.31 26.90
N ARG A 128 -11.58 -10.78 26.11
CA ARG A 128 -11.45 -11.94 25.21
C ARG A 128 -11.49 -11.55 23.73
N LEU A 129 -11.74 -10.28 23.40
CA LEU A 129 -11.67 -9.74 22.04
C LEU A 129 -10.49 -8.77 21.97
N HIS A 130 -9.48 -9.10 21.17
CA HIS A 130 -8.23 -8.37 21.09
C HIS A 130 -8.02 -7.84 19.67
N PHE A 131 -8.12 -6.52 19.49
CA PHE A 131 -7.71 -5.84 18.27
C PHE A 131 -6.30 -5.25 18.46
N ARG A 132 -5.39 -5.57 17.55
CA ARG A 132 -3.97 -5.19 17.58
C ARG A 132 -3.47 -4.80 16.19
N THR A 133 -2.38 -4.06 16.15
CA THR A 133 -1.69 -3.68 14.91
C THR A 133 -0.30 -4.30 14.85
N ASP A 134 0.20 -4.57 13.65
CA ASP A 134 1.50 -5.18 13.41
C ASP A 134 2.44 -4.24 12.65
N ALA A 135 3.47 -3.77 13.36
CA ALA A 135 4.52 -2.89 12.86
C ALA A 135 5.88 -3.60 12.71
N ARG A 136 5.94 -4.92 12.92
CA ARG A 136 7.19 -5.69 13.08
C ARG A 136 7.66 -6.28 11.76
N HIS A 137 7.95 -5.38 10.81
CA HIS A 137 8.45 -5.66 9.46
C HIS A 137 9.38 -4.50 9.01
N PRO A 138 10.17 -4.68 7.93
CA PRO A 138 11.04 -3.62 7.43
C PRO A 138 10.28 -2.34 7.09
N VAL A 139 10.98 -1.21 7.13
CA VAL A 139 10.41 0.09 6.75
C VAL A 139 9.97 0.05 5.30
N GLY A 140 8.72 0.43 5.02
CA GLY A 140 8.14 0.41 3.68
C GLY A 140 7.49 -0.91 3.29
N ALA A 141 7.75 -2.01 4.01
CA ALA A 141 7.03 -3.27 3.87
C ALA A 141 5.66 -3.18 4.54
N SER A 142 4.82 -4.18 4.28
CA SER A 142 3.50 -4.35 4.88
C SER A 142 3.27 -5.78 5.38
N HIS A 143 2.37 -5.90 6.35
CA HIS A 143 1.75 -7.18 6.67
C HIS A 143 0.59 -7.40 5.69
N HIS A 144 0.77 -8.29 4.70
CA HIS A 144 -0.17 -8.42 3.58
C HIS A 144 -0.98 -9.73 3.55
N GLN A 145 -0.80 -10.60 4.55
CA GLN A 145 -1.56 -11.85 4.70
C GLN A 145 -3.02 -11.57 5.06
N LYS A 146 -3.96 -12.23 4.38
CA LYS A 146 -5.38 -12.26 4.74
C LYS A 146 -5.76 -13.67 5.17
N ILE A 147 -5.74 -13.93 6.48
CA ILE A 147 -5.94 -15.26 7.04
C ILE A 147 -6.96 -15.20 8.15
N VAL A 148 -7.98 -16.06 8.10
CA VAL A 148 -8.87 -16.31 9.25
C VAL A 148 -8.72 -17.75 9.69
N VAL A 149 -8.55 -18.01 10.98
CA VAL A 149 -8.50 -19.36 11.56
C VAL A 149 -9.50 -19.47 12.69
N ILE A 150 -10.34 -20.50 12.64
CA ILE A 150 -11.40 -20.79 13.62
C ILE A 150 -11.09 -22.13 14.28
N ASP A 151 -10.89 -22.09 15.59
CA ASP A 151 -10.66 -23.24 16.48
C ASP A 151 -9.53 -24.20 16.05
N ASP A 152 -8.57 -23.73 15.24
CA ASP A 152 -7.54 -24.56 14.57
C ASP A 152 -8.13 -25.70 13.70
N LYS A 153 -9.41 -25.57 13.33
CA LYS A 153 -10.18 -26.59 12.59
C LYS A 153 -10.55 -26.14 11.18
N LEU A 154 -10.82 -24.85 10.99
CA LEU A 154 -11.14 -24.27 9.69
C LEU A 154 -10.32 -23.00 9.49
N ALA A 155 -9.83 -22.79 8.28
CA ALA A 155 -9.10 -21.60 7.92
C ALA A 155 -9.50 -21.07 6.54
N PHE A 156 -9.33 -19.77 6.36
CA PHE A 156 -9.51 -19.04 5.12
C PHE A 156 -8.20 -18.33 4.75
N VAL A 157 -7.78 -18.43 3.48
CA VAL A 157 -6.56 -17.79 2.96
C VAL A 157 -6.79 -17.32 1.52
N GLY A 158 -6.40 -16.09 1.19
CA GLY A 158 -6.52 -15.58 -0.18
C GLY A 158 -6.29 -14.08 -0.28
N GLY A 159 -6.94 -13.42 -1.24
CA GLY A 159 -6.76 -12.00 -1.55
C GLY A 159 -7.68 -11.05 -0.76
N LEU A 160 -8.75 -11.58 -0.14
CA LEU A 160 -9.83 -10.77 0.44
C LEU A 160 -9.55 -10.31 1.88
N ASP A 161 -9.37 -9.01 2.04
CA ASP A 161 -9.38 -8.32 3.33
C ASP A 161 -10.83 -8.14 3.85
N LEU A 162 -11.01 -8.14 5.18
CA LEU A 162 -12.29 -7.87 5.83
C LEU A 162 -12.52 -6.36 6.01
N THR A 163 -12.58 -5.64 4.89
CA THR A 163 -12.63 -4.17 4.87
C THR A 163 -13.62 -3.63 3.82
N ARG A 164 -13.76 -2.31 3.79
CA ARG A 164 -14.59 -1.55 2.84
C ARG A 164 -14.29 -1.88 1.38
N CYS A 165 -15.29 -1.75 0.52
CA CYS A 165 -15.15 -1.84 -0.93
C CYS A 165 -14.64 -3.19 -1.46
N ARG A 166 -14.89 -4.31 -0.76
CA ARG A 166 -14.52 -5.68 -1.18
C ARG A 166 -15.71 -6.55 -1.52
N TRP A 167 -16.90 -6.24 -1.02
CA TRP A 167 -18.08 -7.08 -1.22
C TRP A 167 -18.57 -6.98 -2.66
N ASP A 168 -18.71 -8.12 -3.34
CA ASP A 168 -19.35 -8.23 -4.65
C ASP A 168 -19.85 -9.67 -4.85
N THR A 169 -20.68 -9.85 -5.87
CA THR A 169 -21.17 -11.18 -6.27
C THR A 169 -20.57 -11.59 -7.63
N PRO A 170 -20.53 -12.90 -7.95
CA PRO A 170 -20.00 -13.38 -9.23
C PRO A 170 -20.69 -12.85 -10.49
N GLU A 171 -21.84 -12.18 -10.39
CA GLU A 171 -22.46 -11.48 -11.52
C GLU A 171 -21.77 -10.15 -11.85
N HIS A 172 -21.12 -9.53 -10.87
CA HIS A 172 -20.47 -8.21 -10.96
C HIS A 172 -21.34 -7.13 -11.60
N LEU A 173 -22.64 -7.09 -11.26
CA LEU A 173 -23.55 -6.10 -11.85
C LEU A 173 -22.96 -4.68 -11.69
N PRO A 174 -22.81 -3.89 -12.77
CA PRO A 174 -22.24 -2.55 -12.69
C PRO A 174 -22.94 -1.67 -11.66
N GLU A 175 -24.26 -1.80 -11.57
CA GLU A 175 -25.09 -1.24 -10.51
C GLU A 175 -25.62 -2.38 -9.63
N ASN A 176 -25.12 -2.48 -8.40
CA ASN A 176 -25.60 -3.43 -7.41
C ASN A 176 -26.02 -2.66 -6.14
N PRO A 177 -27.30 -2.67 -5.73
CA PRO A 177 -27.78 -1.89 -4.59
C PRO A 177 -27.17 -2.32 -3.25
N LEU A 178 -26.69 -3.57 -3.16
CA LEU A 178 -26.04 -4.12 -1.96
C LEU A 178 -24.55 -3.75 -1.86
N ARG A 179 -23.93 -3.31 -2.96
CA ARG A 179 -22.50 -2.97 -3.01
C ARG A 179 -22.25 -1.55 -2.50
N ARG A 180 -22.19 -1.41 -1.18
CA ARG A 180 -22.05 -0.12 -0.46
C ARG A 180 -20.97 -0.15 0.60
N ASP A 181 -20.22 0.95 0.72
CA ASP A 181 -19.19 1.10 1.74
C ASP A 181 -19.80 1.40 3.13
N PRO A 182 -19.02 1.37 4.22
CA PRO A 182 -19.52 1.70 5.56
C PRO A 182 -20.09 3.12 5.75
N ASP A 183 -19.87 4.02 4.79
CA ASP A 183 -20.39 5.39 4.76
C ASP A 183 -21.59 5.51 3.79
N ASP A 184 -22.20 4.37 3.41
CA ASP A 184 -23.36 4.21 2.52
C ASP A 184 -23.13 4.70 1.07
N LYS A 185 -21.88 4.67 0.61
CA LYS A 185 -21.54 5.05 -0.77
C LYS A 185 -21.43 3.82 -1.68
N PRO A 186 -22.02 3.85 -2.88
CA PRO A 186 -21.81 2.80 -3.87
C PRO A 186 -20.36 2.81 -4.38
N TYR A 187 -19.85 1.65 -4.79
CA TYR A 187 -18.53 1.50 -5.40
C TYR A 187 -18.55 0.55 -6.60
N ALA A 188 -17.50 0.62 -7.42
CA ALA A 188 -17.37 -0.18 -8.64
C ALA A 188 -17.24 -1.70 -8.34
N PRO A 189 -17.57 -2.57 -9.32
CA PRO A 189 -17.39 -4.01 -9.18
C PRO A 189 -15.96 -4.42 -8.82
N PHE A 190 -15.84 -5.48 -8.02
CA PHE A 190 -14.59 -5.95 -7.44
C PHE A 190 -14.55 -7.47 -7.47
N HIS A 191 -13.46 -8.04 -7.99
CA HIS A 191 -13.28 -9.47 -8.10
C HIS A 191 -12.07 -9.96 -7.31
N ASP A 192 -12.24 -11.05 -6.56
CA ASP A 192 -11.17 -11.66 -5.78
C ASP A 192 -11.49 -13.11 -5.38
N VAL A 193 -10.53 -13.83 -4.82
CA VAL A 193 -10.64 -15.26 -4.52
C VAL A 193 -10.08 -15.58 -3.14
N GLN A 194 -10.79 -16.45 -2.42
CA GLN A 194 -10.38 -17.00 -1.12
C GLN A 194 -10.46 -18.53 -1.14
N ALA A 195 -9.53 -19.22 -0.48
CA ALA A 195 -9.66 -20.64 -0.18
C ALA A 195 -10.20 -20.84 1.24
N MET A 196 -11.03 -21.87 1.41
CA MET A 196 -11.50 -22.42 2.68
C MET A 196 -10.98 -23.85 2.83
N VAL A 197 -10.33 -24.15 3.94
CA VAL A 197 -9.66 -25.43 4.18
C VAL A 197 -9.75 -25.83 5.65
N ASP A 198 -9.82 -27.13 5.92
CA ASP A 198 -9.84 -27.68 7.28
C ASP A 198 -8.64 -28.61 7.57
N GLY A 199 -8.73 -29.37 8.65
CA GLY A 199 -7.75 -30.39 8.99
C GLY A 199 -6.44 -29.84 9.52
N ASP A 200 -5.34 -30.53 9.20
CA ASP A 200 -4.00 -30.19 9.67
C ASP A 200 -3.47 -28.91 9.02
N VAL A 201 -3.95 -28.58 7.82
CA VAL A 201 -3.68 -27.28 7.15
C VAL A 201 -4.22 -26.13 8.00
N ALA A 202 -5.46 -26.21 8.48
CA ALA A 202 -6.04 -25.17 9.34
C ALA A 202 -5.26 -25.03 10.67
N ARG A 203 -4.78 -26.14 11.23
CA ARG A 203 -3.92 -26.12 12.42
C ARG A 203 -2.58 -25.44 12.16
N ALA A 204 -1.93 -25.74 11.04
CA ALA A 204 -0.68 -25.10 10.64
C ALA A 204 -0.84 -23.59 10.38
N LEU A 205 -1.97 -23.18 9.80
CA LEU A 205 -2.32 -21.76 9.66
C LEU A 205 -2.59 -21.10 11.01
N GLY A 206 -3.18 -21.82 11.97
CA GLY A 206 -3.30 -21.38 13.36
C GLY A 206 -1.95 -21.18 14.05
N GLU A 207 -0.99 -22.08 13.81
CA GLU A 207 0.41 -21.90 14.22
C GLU A 207 1.05 -20.66 13.59
N LEU A 208 0.84 -20.45 12.29
CA LEU A 208 1.32 -19.26 11.58
C LEU A 208 0.74 -17.98 12.19
N ALA A 209 -0.57 -17.95 12.46
CA ALA A 209 -1.24 -16.80 13.05
C ALA A 209 -0.77 -16.51 14.48
N ARG A 210 -0.61 -17.54 15.32
CA ARG A 210 -0.03 -17.39 16.66
C ARG A 210 1.42 -16.92 16.61
N ARG A 211 2.22 -17.45 15.68
CA ARG A 211 3.61 -17.00 15.46
C ARG A 211 3.62 -15.53 15.07
N ARG A 212 2.79 -15.11 14.12
CA ARG A 212 2.71 -13.70 13.68
C ARG A 212 2.26 -12.78 14.82
N TRP A 213 1.23 -13.17 15.56
CA TRP A 213 0.77 -12.46 16.76
C TRP A 213 1.88 -12.28 17.80
N SER A 214 2.67 -13.33 18.04
CA SER A 214 3.82 -13.28 18.92
C SER A 214 4.92 -12.35 18.39
N LEU A 215 5.22 -12.44 17.10
CA LEU A 215 6.22 -11.59 16.42
C LEU A 215 5.83 -10.12 16.41
N ALA A 216 4.53 -9.80 16.36
CA ALA A 216 4.00 -8.44 16.51
C ALA A 216 4.19 -7.88 17.94
N GLY A 217 4.69 -8.68 18.90
CA GLY A 217 4.98 -8.28 20.27
C GLY A 217 3.87 -8.58 21.27
N TYR A 218 2.87 -9.38 20.88
CA TYR A 218 1.72 -9.74 21.73
C TYR A 218 1.81 -11.18 22.25
N ALA A 219 3.03 -11.67 22.45
CA ALA A 219 3.30 -12.95 23.07
C ALA A 219 2.74 -12.95 24.51
N GLU A 220 1.69 -13.76 24.74
CA GLU A 220 1.16 -14.00 26.08
C GLU A 220 1.38 -15.47 26.43
N ARG A 221 1.74 -15.79 27.70
CA ARG A 221 1.84 -17.19 28.18
C ARG A 221 0.58 -18.00 27.85
N ARG A 222 -0.60 -17.36 27.86
CA ARG A 222 -1.90 -17.98 27.53
C ARG A 222 -2.07 -18.30 26.03
N THR A 223 -1.45 -17.56 25.13
CA THR A 223 -1.54 -17.79 23.67
C THR A 223 -0.73 -19.01 23.25
N ALA A 224 0.37 -19.32 23.95
CA ALA A 224 1.12 -20.56 23.79
C ALA A 224 0.38 -21.78 24.39
N LEU A 225 -0.31 -21.59 25.53
CA LEU A 225 -1.10 -22.61 26.21
C LEU A 225 -2.45 -22.95 25.55
N MET A 226 -2.90 -22.15 24.57
CA MET A 226 -4.07 -22.45 23.74
C MET A 226 -3.74 -23.43 22.60
N GLN A 227 -2.60 -24.12 22.66
CA GLN A 227 -2.37 -25.31 21.85
C GLN A 227 -3.38 -26.40 22.24
N ALA A 228 -4.37 -26.57 21.36
CA ALA A 228 -5.09 -27.81 21.08
C ALA A 228 -5.22 -28.83 22.24
N THR A 229 -5.94 -28.49 23.30
CA THR A 229 -6.81 -29.52 23.88
C THR A 229 -7.96 -29.70 22.90
N SER A 230 -7.87 -30.71 22.03
CA SER A 230 -8.93 -31.12 21.12
C SER A 230 -10.18 -31.42 21.94
N LEU A 231 -11.12 -30.47 21.99
CA LEU A 231 -12.44 -30.75 22.49
C LEU A 231 -13.31 -31.22 21.31
N PRO A 232 -14.18 -32.22 21.52
CA PRO A 232 -15.27 -32.52 20.61
C PRO A 232 -16.20 -31.31 20.62
N ALA A 233 -16.00 -30.44 19.65
CA ALA A 233 -16.87 -29.32 19.35
C ALA A 233 -17.23 -29.45 17.88
N ASP A 234 -18.47 -29.07 17.56
CA ASP A 234 -19.09 -29.11 16.24
C ASP A 234 -18.12 -28.69 15.12
N ASP A 235 -18.25 -29.34 13.97
CA ASP A 235 -17.52 -29.00 12.76
C ASP A 235 -17.84 -27.55 12.34
N PRO A 236 -16.85 -26.61 12.33
CA PRO A 236 -17.10 -25.22 11.97
C PRO A 236 -17.28 -25.00 10.46
N TRP A 237 -17.11 -26.03 9.63
CA TRP A 237 -17.37 -25.95 8.19
C TRP A 237 -18.84 -25.58 7.92
N PRO A 238 -19.11 -24.49 7.16
CA PRO A 238 -20.46 -24.00 6.98
C PRO A 238 -21.30 -24.94 6.10
N GLN A 239 -22.52 -25.25 6.53
CA GLN A 239 -23.49 -26.02 5.74
C GLN A 239 -23.79 -25.32 4.40
N GLY A 240 -24.02 -26.10 3.35
CA GLY A 240 -24.30 -25.57 1.99
C GLY A 240 -23.05 -25.21 1.18
N PHE A 241 -21.85 -25.29 1.76
CA PHE A 241 -20.59 -25.12 1.04
C PHE A 241 -19.94 -26.48 0.78
N GLU A 242 -20.36 -27.16 -0.29
CA GLU A 242 -19.75 -28.45 -0.67
C GLU A 242 -18.27 -28.28 -1.04
N PRO A 243 -17.39 -29.17 -0.55
CA PRO A 243 -15.96 -29.11 -0.87
C PRO A 243 -15.72 -29.39 -2.35
N ASP A 244 -14.73 -28.70 -2.94
CA ASP A 244 -14.28 -28.99 -4.31
C ASP A 244 -13.39 -30.23 -4.34
N LEU A 245 -12.64 -30.47 -3.27
CA LEU A 245 -11.82 -31.68 -3.06
C LEU A 245 -11.88 -32.10 -1.60
N CYS A 246 -11.81 -33.42 -1.38
CA CYS A 246 -11.68 -34.02 -0.07
C CYS A 246 -10.38 -34.83 0.05
N ASP A 247 -9.89 -35.02 1.28
CA ASP A 247 -8.77 -35.91 1.59
C ASP A 247 -7.54 -35.67 0.69
N LEU A 248 -6.93 -34.49 0.85
CA LEU A 248 -5.81 -34.03 0.02
C LEU A 248 -4.71 -33.40 0.87
N ARG A 249 -3.48 -33.42 0.35
CA ARG A 249 -2.39 -32.63 0.94
C ARG A 249 -2.30 -31.27 0.26
N VAL A 250 -2.16 -30.22 1.05
CA VAL A 250 -2.08 -28.82 0.58
C VAL A 250 -0.76 -28.23 1.03
N GLY A 251 -0.02 -27.64 0.09
CA GLY A 251 1.19 -26.86 0.36
C GLY A 251 0.84 -25.49 0.93
N ILE A 252 1.60 -25.04 1.94
CA ILE A 252 1.53 -23.70 2.52
C ILE A 252 2.83 -23.00 2.19
N SER A 253 2.80 -21.90 1.44
CA SER A 253 3.99 -21.14 1.04
C SER A 253 3.90 -19.71 1.55
N ARG A 254 5.02 -19.16 2.03
CA ARG A 254 5.07 -17.82 2.62
C ARG A 254 6.09 -16.92 1.92
N THR A 255 5.83 -15.63 1.97
CA THR A 255 6.88 -14.61 1.88
C THR A 255 6.98 -13.96 3.25
N GLU A 256 8.18 -13.88 3.81
CA GLU A 256 8.48 -13.07 4.99
C GLU A 256 9.80 -12.34 4.72
N PRO A 257 9.84 -11.00 4.74
CA PRO A 257 11.10 -10.30 4.55
C PRO A 257 12.08 -10.60 5.70
N ALA A 258 13.38 -10.53 5.40
CA ALA A 258 14.40 -10.50 6.45
C ALA A 258 14.17 -9.28 7.35
N TYR A 259 14.14 -9.49 8.66
CA TYR A 259 13.87 -8.43 9.63
C TYR A 259 14.43 -8.78 11.01
N GLU A 260 15.14 -7.82 11.62
CA GLU A 260 15.96 -8.07 12.83
C GLU A 260 16.90 -9.28 12.57
N ASP A 261 17.00 -10.24 13.49
CA ASP A 261 17.86 -11.41 13.35
C ASP A 261 17.21 -12.56 12.55
N ARG A 262 16.03 -12.35 11.97
CA ARG A 262 15.28 -13.38 11.25
C ARG A 262 15.64 -13.38 9.76
N PRO A 263 16.05 -14.54 9.18
CA PRO A 263 16.28 -14.64 7.75
C PRO A 263 14.97 -14.47 6.97
N GLY A 264 15.08 -14.02 5.73
CA GLY A 264 13.94 -13.92 4.82
C GLY A 264 13.45 -15.31 4.38
N VAL A 265 12.14 -15.40 4.16
CA VAL A 265 11.44 -16.56 3.61
C VAL A 265 10.87 -16.16 2.26
N PHE A 266 11.16 -16.94 1.22
CA PHE A 266 10.81 -16.62 -0.17
C PHE A 266 10.10 -17.80 -0.86
N GLU A 267 9.41 -18.65 -0.09
CA GLU A 267 8.82 -19.90 -0.56
C GLU A 267 7.82 -19.66 -1.70
N VAL A 268 7.02 -18.59 -1.64
CA VAL A 268 6.08 -18.22 -2.72
C VAL A 268 6.83 -17.94 -4.03
N ARG A 269 7.94 -17.19 -3.98
CA ARG A 269 8.74 -16.90 -5.19
C ARG A 269 9.27 -18.18 -5.81
N GLU A 270 9.86 -19.06 -4.99
CA GLU A 270 10.39 -20.33 -5.47
C GLU A 270 9.27 -21.22 -6.04
N LEU A 271 8.08 -21.22 -5.44
CA LEU A 271 6.91 -21.95 -5.95
C LEU A 271 6.51 -21.46 -7.35
N TYR A 272 6.43 -20.15 -7.57
CA TYR A 272 6.14 -19.59 -8.89
C TYR A 272 7.21 -19.98 -9.90
N LEU A 273 8.49 -19.87 -9.53
CA LEU A 273 9.60 -20.23 -10.41
C LEU A 273 9.58 -21.71 -10.81
N ASP A 274 9.34 -22.60 -9.85
CA ASP A 274 9.23 -24.03 -10.10
C ASP A 274 8.01 -24.37 -10.98
N ALA A 275 6.87 -23.73 -10.76
CA ALA A 275 5.69 -23.90 -11.60
C ALA A 275 5.92 -23.39 -13.03
N ILE A 276 6.54 -22.21 -13.18
CA ILE A 276 6.86 -21.67 -14.51
C ILE A 276 7.84 -22.60 -15.24
N ALA A 277 8.88 -23.09 -14.55
CA ALA A 277 9.86 -24.00 -15.11
C ALA A 277 9.25 -25.36 -15.49
N GLY A 278 8.30 -25.87 -14.69
CA GLY A 278 7.64 -27.15 -14.89
C GLY A 278 6.52 -27.16 -15.92
N ALA A 279 6.04 -25.99 -16.36
CA ALA A 279 4.90 -25.86 -17.26
C ALA A 279 5.19 -26.36 -18.68
N GLN A 280 4.34 -27.24 -19.19
CA GLN A 280 4.44 -27.86 -20.50
C GLN A 280 3.40 -27.34 -21.49
N HIS A 281 2.18 -27.05 -21.04
CA HIS A 281 1.06 -26.72 -21.92
C HIS A 281 0.53 -25.31 -21.68
N HIS A 282 0.14 -24.98 -20.45
CA HIS A 282 -0.47 -23.71 -20.14
C HIS A 282 -0.15 -23.22 -18.72
N LEU A 283 0.08 -21.92 -18.63
CA LEU A 283 0.10 -21.13 -17.41
C LEU A 283 -1.06 -20.15 -17.45
N PHE A 284 -1.91 -20.22 -16.43
CA PHE A 284 -3.02 -19.28 -16.24
C PHE A 284 -2.77 -18.49 -14.96
N PHE A 285 -2.77 -17.17 -15.06
CA PHE A 285 -2.60 -16.26 -13.94
C PHE A 285 -3.77 -15.30 -13.85
N GLU A 286 -4.28 -15.11 -12.63
CA GLU A 286 -5.18 -14.04 -12.28
C GLU A 286 -4.53 -13.20 -11.18
N ASN A 287 -4.17 -11.95 -11.49
CA ASN A 287 -3.38 -11.15 -10.57
C ASN A 287 -3.60 -9.63 -10.68
N GLN A 288 -3.75 -8.99 -9.52
CA GLN A 288 -3.82 -7.52 -9.38
C GLN A 288 -2.63 -6.80 -10.02
N TYR A 289 -1.41 -7.32 -9.79
CA TYR A 289 -0.18 -6.72 -10.31
C TYR A 289 0.66 -7.75 -11.05
N PHE A 290 1.25 -7.31 -12.16
CA PHE A 290 2.23 -8.08 -12.92
C PHE A 290 3.46 -7.21 -13.20
N THR A 291 4.34 -7.14 -12.19
CA THR A 291 5.47 -6.21 -12.09
C THR A 291 6.78 -6.87 -11.66
N SER A 292 6.78 -8.18 -11.39
CA SER A 292 7.99 -8.90 -10.97
C SER A 292 8.96 -9.17 -12.11
N ASN A 293 10.21 -8.72 -11.94
CA ASN A 293 11.27 -8.99 -12.92
C ASN A 293 11.63 -10.47 -12.93
N VAL A 294 11.84 -11.06 -11.75
CA VAL A 294 12.24 -12.47 -11.61
C VAL A 294 11.22 -13.42 -12.27
N LEU A 295 9.93 -13.19 -12.06
CA LEU A 295 8.90 -14.02 -12.68
C LEU A 295 8.78 -13.78 -14.19
N SER A 296 8.85 -12.52 -14.64
CA SER A 296 8.78 -12.23 -16.08
C SER A 296 9.99 -12.76 -16.85
N GLU A 297 11.17 -12.84 -16.23
CA GLU A 297 12.36 -13.47 -16.82
C GLU A 297 12.18 -14.96 -17.00
N ALA A 298 11.67 -15.66 -15.99
CA ALA A 298 11.36 -17.08 -16.07
C ALA A 298 10.29 -17.37 -17.14
N ILE A 299 9.20 -16.59 -17.17
CA ILE A 299 8.14 -16.70 -18.20
C ILE A 299 8.73 -16.45 -19.59
N GLY A 300 9.51 -15.39 -19.75
CA GLY A 300 10.15 -15.06 -21.01
C GLY A 300 11.12 -16.15 -21.49
N ALA A 301 11.80 -16.86 -20.57
CA ALA A 301 12.62 -18.01 -20.92
C ALA A 301 11.79 -19.16 -21.49
N ARG A 302 10.67 -19.51 -20.84
CA ARG A 302 9.74 -20.53 -21.33
C ARG A 302 9.13 -20.15 -22.69
N LEU A 303 8.75 -18.88 -22.87
CA LEU A 303 8.21 -18.39 -24.15
C LEU A 303 9.25 -18.40 -25.29
N ARG A 304 10.55 -18.33 -24.99
CA ARG A 304 11.62 -18.44 -26.01
C ARG A 304 11.79 -19.86 -26.55
N GLU A 305 11.21 -20.85 -25.90
CA GLU A 305 11.30 -22.23 -26.36
C GLU A 305 10.29 -22.50 -27.49
N PRO A 306 10.69 -23.26 -28.54
CA PRO A 306 9.82 -23.53 -29.70
C PRO A 306 8.48 -24.19 -29.34
N GLN A 307 8.46 -25.01 -28.29
CA GLN A 307 7.27 -25.69 -27.78
C GLN A 307 6.98 -25.31 -26.32
N GLY A 308 7.35 -24.09 -25.93
CA GLY A 308 7.02 -23.56 -24.60
C GLY A 308 5.50 -23.35 -24.42
N PRO A 309 5.03 -23.26 -23.17
CA PRO A 309 3.61 -23.21 -22.82
C PRO A 309 2.92 -21.93 -23.30
N GLU A 310 1.59 -21.97 -23.39
CA GLU A 310 0.75 -20.77 -23.46
C GLU A 310 0.70 -20.06 -22.10
N VAL A 311 0.62 -18.73 -22.10
CA VAL A 311 0.63 -17.90 -20.90
C VAL A 311 -0.48 -16.85 -20.98
N ALA A 312 -1.55 -17.07 -20.22
CA ALA A 312 -2.64 -16.12 -20.06
C ALA A 312 -2.53 -15.39 -18.72
N VAL A 313 -2.59 -14.06 -18.75
CA VAL A 313 -2.58 -13.22 -17.54
C VAL A 313 -3.82 -12.33 -17.53
N ILE A 314 -4.73 -12.55 -16.59
CA ILE A 314 -5.88 -11.68 -16.33
C ILE A 314 -5.48 -10.66 -15.25
N SER A 315 -5.68 -9.38 -15.52
CA SER A 315 -5.23 -8.27 -14.68
C SER A 315 -6.16 -7.06 -14.85
N PRO A 316 -6.31 -6.17 -13.85
CA PRO A 316 -7.16 -4.99 -14.01
C PRO A 316 -6.59 -4.04 -15.08
N GLN A 317 -7.45 -3.32 -15.82
CA GLN A 317 -6.97 -2.39 -16.85
C GLN A 317 -6.21 -1.21 -16.25
N THR A 318 -6.79 -0.60 -15.22
CA THR A 318 -6.24 0.53 -14.46
C THR A 318 -5.96 0.11 -13.03
N GLN A 319 -4.92 0.69 -12.45
CA GLN A 319 -4.59 0.51 -11.04
C GLN A 319 -5.36 1.52 -10.20
N SER A 320 -5.74 1.13 -8.97
CA SER A 320 -6.45 2.01 -8.05
C SER A 320 -5.54 3.17 -7.64
N GLY A 321 -5.91 4.40 -8.01
CA GLY A 321 -5.16 5.61 -7.66
C GLY A 321 -4.22 6.09 -8.77
N TRP A 322 -4.00 7.42 -8.80
CA TRP A 322 -3.18 8.06 -9.83
C TRP A 322 -1.69 7.70 -9.70
N LEU A 323 -1.20 7.48 -8.48
CA LEU A 323 0.19 7.19 -8.19
C LEU A 323 0.54 5.75 -8.55
N GLU A 324 -0.32 4.79 -8.19
CA GLU A 324 -0.19 3.39 -8.56
C GLU A 324 -0.24 3.22 -10.08
N GLN A 325 -1.14 3.94 -10.77
CA GLN A 325 -1.19 3.93 -12.23
C GLN A 325 0.09 4.48 -12.87
N ALA A 326 0.64 5.57 -12.33
CA ALA A 326 1.87 6.20 -12.82
C ALA A 326 3.12 5.32 -12.60
N THR A 327 3.10 4.39 -11.64
CA THR A 327 4.24 3.56 -11.25
C THR A 327 4.08 2.11 -11.69
N MET A 328 3.18 1.36 -11.05
CA MET A 328 2.92 -0.06 -11.33
C MET A 328 2.42 -0.28 -12.76
N GLY A 329 1.65 0.65 -13.32
CA GLY A 329 1.20 0.61 -14.71
C GLY A 329 2.36 0.66 -15.72
N ALA A 330 3.37 1.50 -15.47
CA ALA A 330 4.55 1.61 -16.32
C ALA A 330 5.43 0.34 -16.24
N LEU A 331 5.65 -0.19 -15.02
CA LEU A 331 6.38 -1.44 -14.81
C LEU A 331 5.73 -2.62 -15.54
N ARG A 332 4.39 -2.73 -15.44
CA ARG A 332 3.63 -3.76 -16.17
C ARG A 332 3.78 -3.63 -17.68
N ALA A 333 3.67 -2.41 -18.22
CA ALA A 333 3.84 -2.17 -19.65
C ALA A 333 5.24 -2.57 -20.14
N ARG A 334 6.28 -2.29 -19.35
CA ARG A 334 7.66 -2.70 -19.65
C ARG A 334 7.81 -4.23 -19.70
N ILE A 335 7.25 -4.94 -18.73
CA ILE A 335 7.23 -6.41 -18.71
C ILE A 335 6.44 -6.97 -19.90
N HIS A 336 5.25 -6.42 -20.16
CA HIS A 336 4.41 -6.85 -21.28
C HIS A 336 5.16 -6.79 -22.61
N HIS A 337 5.82 -5.66 -22.88
CA HIS A 337 6.61 -5.46 -24.09
C HIS A 337 7.77 -6.46 -24.17
N ARG A 338 8.52 -6.66 -23.07
CA ARG A 338 9.61 -7.64 -23.01
C ARG A 338 9.14 -9.06 -23.35
N LEU A 339 7.97 -9.47 -22.87
CA LEU A 339 7.41 -10.81 -23.13
C LEU A 339 6.90 -10.96 -24.56
N LYS A 340 6.26 -9.92 -25.14
CA LYS A 340 5.89 -9.92 -26.56
C LYS A 340 7.13 -10.01 -27.46
N SER A 341 8.19 -9.24 -27.16
CA SER A 341 9.43 -9.29 -27.95
C SER A 341 10.19 -10.61 -27.83
N ALA A 342 9.99 -11.38 -26.75
CA ALA A 342 10.52 -12.75 -26.65
C ALA A 342 9.94 -13.70 -27.70
N LEU A 343 8.78 -13.38 -28.30
CA LEU A 343 8.08 -14.19 -29.28
C LEU A 343 8.25 -13.71 -30.73
N GLU A 344 8.68 -12.46 -30.96
CA GLU A 344 8.77 -11.83 -32.29
C GLU A 344 9.58 -12.64 -33.32
N ASN A 345 10.67 -13.29 -32.88
CA ASN A 345 11.56 -14.06 -33.76
C ASN A 345 11.13 -15.51 -34.02
N GLN A 346 9.93 -15.92 -33.55
CA GLN A 346 9.47 -17.33 -33.59
C GLN A 346 8.27 -17.56 -34.53
N GLY A 347 7.86 -16.55 -35.30
CA GLY A 347 6.77 -16.63 -36.28
C GLY A 347 5.36 -16.38 -35.70
N ASP A 348 4.37 -16.25 -36.59
CA ASP A 348 3.01 -15.80 -36.23
C ASP A 348 2.29 -16.71 -35.23
N GLN A 349 2.50 -18.03 -35.28
CA GLN A 349 1.91 -18.97 -34.30
C GLN A 349 2.53 -18.86 -32.91
N ALA A 350 3.79 -18.40 -32.81
CA ALA A 350 4.41 -18.19 -31.50
C ALA A 350 3.89 -16.91 -30.84
N ALA A 351 3.54 -15.88 -31.62
CA ALA A 351 3.02 -14.60 -31.13
C ALA A 351 1.70 -14.72 -30.34
N THR A 352 0.96 -15.82 -30.52
CA THR A 352 -0.30 -16.10 -29.82
C THR A 352 -0.13 -16.83 -28.49
N ARG A 353 1.09 -17.26 -28.10
CA ARG A 353 1.34 -18.00 -26.85
C ARG A 353 1.38 -17.14 -25.58
N TYR A 354 1.33 -15.82 -25.71
CA TYR A 354 1.24 -14.92 -24.55
C TYR A 354 0.21 -13.83 -24.80
N GLN A 355 -0.74 -13.70 -23.87
CA GLN A 355 -1.73 -12.63 -23.90
C GLN A 355 -2.14 -12.18 -22.50
N MET A 356 -2.20 -10.86 -22.32
CA MET A 356 -2.86 -10.27 -21.15
C MET A 356 -4.32 -9.98 -21.48
N TYR A 357 -5.20 -10.12 -20.50
CA TYR A 357 -6.62 -9.82 -20.61
C TYR A 357 -7.08 -8.93 -19.46
N CYS A 358 -8.10 -8.10 -19.69
CA CYS A 358 -8.92 -7.53 -18.62
C CYS A 358 -10.39 -7.94 -18.79
N PRO A 359 -11.11 -8.26 -17.70
CA PRO A 359 -12.52 -8.58 -17.80
C PRO A 359 -13.33 -7.30 -17.99
N HIS A 360 -14.09 -7.23 -19.07
CA HIS A 360 -15.01 -6.15 -19.36
C HIS A 360 -16.45 -6.60 -19.11
N LEU A 361 -17.24 -5.70 -18.52
CA LEU A 361 -18.64 -5.93 -18.20
C LEU A 361 -19.51 -5.01 -19.06
N PRO A 362 -20.58 -5.52 -19.69
CA PRO A 362 -21.58 -4.68 -20.34
C PRO A 362 -22.14 -3.65 -19.35
N GLY A 363 -22.16 -2.37 -19.74
CA GLY A 363 -22.68 -1.27 -18.91
C GLY A 363 -21.64 -0.52 -18.08
N LEU A 364 -20.37 -0.96 -18.07
CA LEU A 364 -19.28 -0.10 -17.60
C LEU A 364 -18.94 0.96 -18.65
N GLU A 365 -18.43 2.12 -18.20
CA GLU A 365 -17.93 3.17 -19.09
C GLU A 365 -16.83 2.63 -20.03
N ASP A 366 -16.74 3.20 -21.23
CA ASP A 366 -15.73 2.82 -22.21
C ASP A 366 -14.32 3.04 -21.64
N GLY A 367 -13.52 1.96 -21.62
CA GLY A 367 -12.18 1.97 -21.04
C GLY A 367 -12.11 1.55 -19.57
N CYS A 368 -13.23 1.16 -18.96
CA CYS A 368 -13.27 0.51 -17.66
C CYS A 368 -13.34 -1.03 -17.80
N CYS A 369 -12.63 -1.71 -16.90
CA CYS A 369 -12.67 -3.16 -16.71
C CYS A 369 -12.96 -3.45 -15.24
N LEU A 370 -13.46 -4.65 -14.95
CA LEU A 370 -13.63 -5.19 -13.60
C LEU A 370 -12.30 -5.09 -12.84
N ASN A 371 -12.37 -4.65 -11.58
CA ASN A 371 -11.19 -4.56 -10.74
C ASN A 371 -10.80 -5.95 -10.22
N VAL A 372 -9.82 -6.57 -10.87
CA VAL A 372 -9.27 -7.88 -10.49
C VAL A 372 -8.24 -7.70 -9.37
N HIS A 373 -8.56 -8.20 -8.19
CA HIS A 373 -7.68 -8.19 -7.01
C HIS A 373 -7.17 -9.59 -6.62
N SER A 374 -7.65 -10.65 -7.27
CA SER A 374 -7.23 -12.03 -7.04
C SER A 374 -5.72 -12.22 -7.14
N LYS A 375 -5.22 -13.29 -6.51
CA LYS A 375 -3.85 -13.78 -6.65
C LYS A 375 -3.86 -15.30 -6.81
N VAL A 376 -4.25 -15.72 -8.01
CA VAL A 376 -4.44 -17.12 -8.38
C VAL A 376 -3.51 -17.48 -9.52
N PHE A 377 -3.01 -18.71 -9.51
CA PHE A 377 -2.42 -19.29 -10.71
C PHE A 377 -2.66 -20.79 -10.82
N SER A 378 -2.65 -21.29 -12.05
CA SER A 378 -2.70 -22.71 -12.35
C SER A 378 -1.72 -23.09 -13.46
N MET A 379 -1.21 -24.32 -13.39
CA MET A 379 -0.23 -24.89 -14.31
C MET A 379 -0.70 -26.26 -14.76
N ASP A 380 -0.91 -26.44 -16.07
CA ASP A 380 -1.19 -27.72 -16.75
C ASP A 380 -2.29 -28.62 -16.15
N ASP A 381 -3.24 -28.03 -15.42
CA ASP A 381 -4.21 -28.78 -14.59
C ASP A 381 -3.54 -29.75 -13.59
N ARG A 382 -2.28 -29.46 -13.24
CA ARG A 382 -1.44 -30.21 -12.30
C ARG A 382 -1.25 -29.50 -10.98
N LEU A 383 -1.27 -28.17 -11.01
CA LEU A 383 -1.06 -27.32 -9.85
C LEU A 383 -2.03 -26.14 -9.87
N PHE A 384 -2.61 -25.84 -8.71
CA PHE A 384 -3.44 -24.66 -8.48
C PHE A 384 -3.02 -23.98 -7.19
N SER A 385 -2.83 -22.66 -7.21
CA SER A 385 -2.47 -21.88 -6.05
C SER A 385 -3.33 -20.64 -5.90
N VAL A 386 -3.67 -20.32 -4.66
CA VAL A 386 -4.44 -19.13 -4.27
C VAL A 386 -3.84 -18.55 -2.98
N GLY A 387 -3.78 -17.23 -2.86
CA GLY A 387 -3.20 -16.61 -1.68
C GLY A 387 -3.26 -15.09 -1.72
N SER A 388 -2.35 -14.45 -0.97
CA SER A 388 -2.27 -12.99 -0.89
C SER A 388 -1.18 -12.38 -1.80
N ALA A 389 -0.29 -13.20 -2.35
CA ALA A 389 0.91 -12.73 -3.05
C ALA A 389 0.65 -12.25 -4.48
N ASN A 390 0.87 -10.96 -4.73
CA ASN A 390 0.84 -10.41 -6.09
C ASN A 390 2.04 -10.88 -6.92
N MET A 391 1.96 -10.83 -8.25
CA MET A 391 3.12 -11.02 -9.12
C MET A 391 3.97 -9.73 -9.21
N SER A 392 4.31 -9.17 -8.05
CA SER A 392 5.15 -7.98 -7.87
C SER A 392 6.43 -8.34 -7.12
N ASN A 393 7.50 -7.54 -7.28
CA ASN A 393 8.73 -7.79 -6.53
C ASN A 393 8.50 -7.71 -5.02
N ARG A 394 7.59 -6.85 -4.59
CA ARG A 394 7.16 -6.73 -3.19
C ARG A 394 6.60 -8.02 -2.60
N SER A 395 5.62 -8.65 -3.24
CA SER A 395 5.04 -9.89 -2.71
C SER A 395 5.98 -11.09 -2.83
N MET A 396 6.98 -11.02 -3.72
CA MET A 396 8.00 -12.07 -3.85
C MET A 396 9.11 -11.98 -2.80
N ALA A 397 9.30 -10.85 -2.11
CA ALA A 397 10.44 -10.69 -1.20
C ALA A 397 10.30 -9.70 -0.02
N PHE A 398 9.35 -8.78 -0.07
CA PHE A 398 9.31 -7.62 0.82
C PHE A 398 8.10 -7.57 1.75
N ASP A 399 6.90 -7.84 1.24
CA ASP A 399 5.68 -7.90 2.04
C ASP A 399 5.48 -9.31 2.61
N THR A 400 4.78 -9.44 3.73
CA THR A 400 4.47 -10.78 4.24
C THR A 400 3.27 -11.36 3.51
N GLU A 401 3.40 -12.56 2.96
CA GLU A 401 2.37 -13.20 2.15
C GLU A 401 2.12 -14.65 2.57
N CYS A 402 1.00 -15.23 2.14
CA CYS A 402 0.69 -16.65 2.33
C CYS A 402 -0.14 -17.18 1.15
N ASN A 403 0.27 -18.32 0.60
CA ASN A 403 -0.45 -19.05 -0.44
C ASN A 403 -0.74 -20.49 0.00
N LEU A 404 -1.88 -21.01 -0.48
CA LEU A 404 -2.23 -22.42 -0.44
C LEU A 404 -2.11 -23.01 -1.84
N THR A 405 -1.53 -24.21 -1.95
CA THR A 405 -1.26 -24.86 -3.23
C THR A 405 -1.69 -26.32 -3.23
N ILE A 406 -2.43 -26.71 -4.27
CA ILE A 406 -2.82 -28.07 -4.57
C ILE A 406 -1.94 -28.56 -5.71
N GLU A 407 -1.34 -29.74 -5.55
CA GLU A 407 -0.59 -30.46 -6.57
C GLU A 407 -1.19 -31.86 -6.75
N LEU A 408 -1.06 -32.45 -7.95
CA LEU A 408 -1.33 -33.87 -8.16
C LEU A 408 -0.56 -34.75 -7.19
N GLN A 409 -1.25 -35.74 -6.63
CA GLN A 409 -0.75 -36.62 -5.60
C GLN A 409 -1.63 -37.87 -5.49
N GLY A 410 -1.14 -38.87 -4.77
CA GLY A 410 -1.84 -40.14 -4.59
C GLY A 410 -1.69 -41.07 -5.78
N ASP A 411 -2.55 -42.08 -5.84
CA ASP A 411 -2.63 -43.02 -6.97
C ASP A 411 -3.24 -42.36 -8.21
N ALA A 412 -3.29 -43.11 -9.33
CA ALA A 412 -3.80 -42.59 -10.59
C ALA A 412 -5.24 -42.05 -10.49
N ALA A 413 -6.12 -42.73 -9.74
CA ALA A 413 -7.50 -42.30 -9.58
C ALA A 413 -7.59 -40.97 -8.81
N LYS A 414 -6.81 -40.82 -7.74
CA LYS A 414 -6.76 -39.57 -6.98
C LYS A 414 -6.13 -38.44 -7.80
N GLN A 415 -5.10 -38.73 -8.59
CA GLN A 415 -4.51 -37.75 -9.49
C GLN A 415 -5.52 -37.26 -10.55
N ASP A 416 -6.35 -38.15 -11.11
CA ASP A 416 -7.38 -37.77 -12.08
C ASP A 416 -8.50 -36.92 -11.43
N GLU A 417 -8.92 -37.27 -10.21
CA GLU A 417 -9.84 -36.46 -9.41
C GLU A 417 -9.30 -35.04 -9.18
N ILE A 418 -8.05 -34.92 -8.71
CA ILE A 418 -7.41 -33.62 -8.44
C ILE A 418 -7.23 -32.83 -9.74
N ARG A 419 -6.82 -33.47 -10.83
CA ARG A 419 -6.69 -32.83 -12.14
C ARG A 419 -8.01 -32.24 -12.61
N ALA A 420 -9.09 -33.02 -12.52
CA ALA A 420 -10.41 -32.56 -12.91
C ALA A 420 -10.90 -31.38 -12.04
N ALA A 421 -10.63 -31.42 -10.73
CA ALA A 421 -10.97 -30.32 -9.83
C ALA A 421 -10.14 -29.05 -10.10
N ILE A 422 -8.83 -29.16 -10.37
CA ILE A 422 -7.99 -28.02 -10.77
C ILE A 422 -8.52 -27.39 -12.06
N ALA A 423 -8.81 -28.22 -13.08
CA ALA A 423 -9.38 -27.76 -14.33
C ALA A 423 -10.72 -27.04 -14.09
N LEU A 424 -11.60 -27.60 -13.24
CA LEU A 424 -12.89 -27.00 -12.90
C LEU A 424 -12.73 -25.66 -12.18
N MET A 425 -11.78 -25.53 -11.24
CA MET A 425 -11.50 -24.27 -10.55
C MET A 425 -11.04 -23.18 -11.54
N ARG A 426 -10.10 -23.48 -12.43
CA ARG A 426 -9.70 -22.56 -13.52
C ARG A 426 -10.90 -22.21 -14.41
N ASN A 427 -11.69 -23.21 -14.79
CA ASN A 427 -12.83 -23.00 -15.68
C ASN A 427 -13.93 -22.17 -15.05
N ARG A 428 -14.15 -22.25 -13.73
CA ARG A 428 -15.09 -21.37 -13.00
C ARG A 428 -14.67 -19.90 -13.09
N LEU A 429 -13.38 -19.61 -12.86
CA LEU A 429 -12.85 -18.25 -12.99
C LEU A 429 -13.00 -17.71 -14.41
N LEU A 430 -12.60 -18.50 -15.43
CA LEU A 430 -12.79 -18.11 -16.83
C LEU A 430 -14.26 -17.93 -17.21
N ALA A 431 -15.13 -18.83 -16.74
CA ALA A 431 -16.56 -18.81 -17.04
C ALA A 431 -17.24 -17.57 -16.47
N GLU A 432 -16.85 -17.14 -15.28
CA GLU A 432 -17.30 -15.91 -14.66
C GLU A 432 -16.94 -14.69 -15.52
N HIS A 433 -15.66 -14.53 -15.85
CA HIS A 433 -15.19 -13.42 -16.69
C HIS A 433 -15.78 -13.40 -18.11
N LEU A 434 -16.19 -14.57 -18.63
CA LEU A 434 -16.77 -14.74 -19.97
C LEU A 434 -18.31 -14.79 -19.98
N GLY A 435 -18.96 -14.81 -18.81
CA GLY A 435 -20.42 -14.95 -18.72
C GLY A 435 -20.97 -16.22 -19.37
N VAL A 436 -20.31 -17.36 -19.15
CA VAL A 436 -20.69 -18.69 -19.68
C VAL A 436 -20.71 -19.74 -18.56
N ALA A 437 -21.10 -20.99 -18.86
CA ALA A 437 -20.98 -22.07 -17.89
C ALA A 437 -19.53 -22.64 -17.88
N PRO A 438 -19.03 -23.16 -16.75
CA PRO A 438 -17.72 -23.83 -16.69
C PRO A 438 -17.58 -24.99 -17.67
N ALA A 439 -18.68 -25.68 -17.99
CA ALA A 439 -18.71 -26.76 -18.98
C ALA A 439 -18.44 -26.25 -20.41
N ASP A 440 -18.89 -25.03 -20.74
CA ASP A 440 -18.62 -24.40 -22.05
C ASP A 440 -17.13 -24.08 -22.19
N VAL A 441 -16.49 -23.63 -21.10
CA VAL A 441 -15.03 -23.42 -21.06
C VAL A 441 -14.28 -24.73 -21.26
N GLN A 442 -14.69 -25.79 -20.57
CA GLN A 442 -14.09 -27.12 -20.74
C GLN A 442 -14.22 -27.62 -22.18
N ALA A 443 -15.40 -27.50 -22.79
CA ALA A 443 -15.63 -27.91 -24.17
C ALA A 443 -14.79 -27.11 -25.17
N ALA A 444 -14.68 -25.79 -24.97
CA ALA A 444 -13.84 -24.93 -25.81
C ALA A 444 -12.35 -25.29 -25.71
N LEU A 445 -11.84 -25.54 -24.50
CA LEU A 445 -10.46 -25.97 -24.27
C LEU A 445 -10.16 -27.33 -24.93
N GLN A 446 -11.08 -28.29 -24.85
CA GLN A 446 -10.95 -29.59 -25.50
C GLN A 446 -10.96 -29.47 -27.04
N GLN A 447 -11.77 -28.57 -27.58
CA GLN A 447 -11.89 -28.36 -29.02
C GLN A 447 -10.68 -27.65 -29.62
N ASP A 448 -10.24 -26.55 -28.98
CA ASP A 448 -9.19 -25.70 -29.53
C ASP A 448 -7.78 -26.15 -29.10
N GLN A 449 -7.68 -26.98 -28.06
CA GLN A 449 -6.41 -27.39 -27.43
C GLN A 449 -5.51 -26.19 -27.09
N SER A 450 -6.12 -25.04 -26.81
CA SER A 450 -5.48 -23.75 -26.57
C SER A 450 -6.30 -22.94 -25.58
N LEU A 451 -5.65 -22.36 -24.58
CA LEU A 451 -6.26 -21.46 -23.62
C LEU A 451 -6.70 -20.16 -24.30
N HIS A 452 -5.84 -19.61 -25.16
CA HIS A 452 -6.15 -18.41 -25.92
C HIS A 452 -7.25 -18.65 -26.96
N GLY A 453 -7.23 -19.81 -27.63
CA GLY A 453 -8.27 -20.24 -28.56
C GLY A 453 -9.65 -20.34 -27.89
N ALA A 454 -9.71 -21.03 -26.74
CA ALA A 454 -10.94 -21.18 -25.97
C ALA A 454 -11.51 -19.82 -25.51
N ILE A 455 -10.66 -18.92 -25.00
CA ILE A 455 -11.07 -17.56 -24.63
C ILE A 455 -11.63 -16.84 -25.87
N ALA A 456 -10.90 -16.84 -26.98
CA ALA A 456 -11.34 -16.16 -28.21
C ALA A 456 -12.69 -16.69 -28.73
N ARG A 457 -12.92 -18.00 -28.68
CA ARG A 457 -14.18 -18.66 -29.09
C ARG A 457 -15.37 -18.23 -28.25
N LEU A 458 -15.18 -18.07 -26.93
CA LEU A 458 -16.26 -17.83 -25.98
C LEU A 458 -16.63 -16.35 -25.84
N ARG A 459 -15.73 -15.44 -26.25
CA ARG A 459 -15.97 -14.00 -26.25
C ARG A 459 -17.16 -13.62 -27.12
N LYS A 460 -18.11 -12.89 -26.52
CA LYS A 460 -19.24 -12.26 -27.22
C LYS A 460 -19.46 -10.86 -26.66
N ALA A 461 -19.59 -9.87 -27.53
CA ALA A 461 -19.71 -8.46 -27.13
C ALA A 461 -20.96 -8.15 -26.29
N GLU A 462 -22.02 -8.94 -26.43
CA GLU A 462 -23.28 -8.80 -25.68
C GLU A 462 -23.21 -9.34 -24.24
N ARG A 463 -22.09 -9.96 -23.86
CA ARG A 463 -21.86 -10.58 -22.55
C ARG A 463 -20.58 -10.02 -21.94
N ARG A 464 -20.26 -10.48 -20.74
CA ARG A 464 -18.94 -10.29 -20.14
C ARG A 464 -17.88 -10.90 -21.05
N GLU A 465 -16.76 -10.22 -21.21
CA GLU A 465 -15.68 -10.71 -22.06
C GLU A 465 -14.30 -10.42 -21.48
N LEU A 466 -13.37 -11.35 -21.69
CA LEU A 466 -11.96 -11.13 -21.47
C LEU A 466 -11.36 -10.41 -22.69
N ARG A 467 -11.20 -9.08 -22.60
CA ARG A 467 -10.60 -8.27 -23.67
C ARG A 467 -9.09 -8.37 -23.64
N PRO A 468 -8.42 -8.66 -24.77
CA PRO A 468 -6.98 -8.53 -24.89
C PRO A 468 -6.54 -7.13 -24.46
N MET A 469 -5.58 -7.08 -23.54
CA MET A 469 -4.98 -5.86 -23.04
C MET A 469 -3.55 -5.72 -23.57
N ASP A 470 -3.22 -4.54 -24.08
CA ASP A 470 -1.87 -4.15 -24.53
C ASP A 470 -1.46 -2.85 -23.81
N PRO A 471 -0.87 -2.96 -22.61
CA PRO A 471 -0.47 -1.80 -21.81
C PRO A 471 0.62 -0.98 -22.53
N ARG A 472 0.35 0.29 -22.80
CA ARG A 472 1.30 1.18 -23.49
C ARG A 472 2.31 1.79 -22.51
N LEU A 473 3.56 1.81 -22.92
CA LEU A 473 4.63 2.53 -22.23
C LEU A 473 4.53 4.02 -22.56
N ILE A 474 4.27 4.85 -21.55
CA ILE A 474 4.26 6.32 -21.70
C ILE A 474 5.65 6.83 -21.29
N PRO A 475 6.44 7.44 -22.20
CA PRO A 475 7.85 7.80 -21.95
C PRO A 475 8.07 8.64 -20.68
N GLU A 476 7.16 9.56 -20.40
CA GLU A 476 7.22 10.43 -19.22
C GLU A 476 7.06 9.66 -17.91
N LEU A 477 6.21 8.62 -17.90
CA LEU A 477 5.99 7.75 -16.73
C LEU A 477 7.10 6.69 -16.60
N ASP A 478 7.60 6.18 -17.72
CA ASP A 478 8.72 5.24 -17.74
C ASP A 478 10.00 5.87 -17.16
N ALA A 479 10.26 7.15 -17.46
CA ALA A 479 11.37 7.90 -16.88
C ALA A 479 11.30 8.02 -15.33
N LEU A 480 10.09 8.08 -14.76
CA LEU A 480 9.89 8.13 -13.30
C LEU A 480 10.14 6.78 -12.62
N THR A 481 10.16 5.68 -13.38
CA THR A 481 10.30 4.31 -12.88
C THR A 481 11.61 3.67 -13.32
N GLN A 482 12.64 4.43 -13.68
CA GLN A 482 13.95 3.85 -14.03
C GLN A 482 14.66 3.22 -12.81
N ASP A 483 14.43 3.78 -11.62
CA ASP A 483 14.86 3.21 -10.33
C ASP A 483 13.70 2.40 -9.69
N ASN A 484 13.34 1.26 -10.30
CA ASN A 484 12.27 0.35 -9.87
C ASN A 484 12.27 0.03 -8.35
N ALA A 485 13.46 0.01 -7.75
CA ALA A 485 13.70 -0.45 -6.39
C ALA A 485 12.91 0.34 -5.33
N VAL A 486 12.52 1.60 -5.58
CA VAL A 486 11.82 2.41 -4.56
C VAL A 486 10.33 2.10 -4.52
N PHE A 487 9.71 1.83 -5.67
CA PHE A 487 8.25 1.65 -5.78
C PHE A 487 7.83 0.18 -5.66
N ASP A 488 8.63 -0.74 -6.19
CA ASP A 488 8.43 -2.19 -6.12
C ASP A 488 9.75 -2.92 -5.79
N PRO A 489 10.23 -2.84 -4.53
CA PRO A 489 11.53 -3.41 -4.12
C PRO A 489 11.59 -4.94 -4.19
N GLU A 490 12.72 -5.47 -4.68
CA GLU A 490 13.06 -6.91 -4.72
C GLU A 490 13.68 -7.45 -3.42
N ARG A 491 14.01 -6.57 -2.47
CA ARG A 491 14.53 -6.92 -1.14
C ARG A 491 14.18 -5.85 -0.13
N PRO A 492 14.21 -6.15 1.18
CA PRO A 492 14.11 -5.13 2.20
C PRO A 492 15.15 -4.03 2.01
N ILE A 493 14.67 -2.83 1.69
CA ILE A 493 15.53 -1.66 1.58
C ILE A 493 15.59 -1.03 2.96
N SER A 494 16.78 -1.00 3.55
CA SER A 494 16.95 -0.29 4.82
C SER A 494 16.60 1.19 4.60
N PRO A 495 16.00 1.88 5.60
CA PRO A 495 15.77 3.33 5.48
C PRO A 495 17.07 4.07 5.18
N ASP A 496 18.17 3.47 5.62
CA ASP A 496 19.55 3.76 5.35
C ASP A 496 19.90 3.64 3.86
N GLU A 497 19.58 2.55 3.17
CA GLU A 497 19.75 2.39 1.71
C GLU A 497 18.82 3.30 0.89
N ILE A 498 17.58 3.56 1.35
CA ILE A 498 16.70 4.58 0.73
C ILE A 498 17.35 5.97 0.87
N VAL A 499 17.93 6.24 2.03
CA VAL A 499 18.70 7.45 2.26
C VAL A 499 19.96 7.40 1.41
N ASP A 500 20.71 6.31 1.30
CA ASP A 500 21.97 6.22 0.55
C ASP A 500 21.80 6.28 -0.97
N ALA A 501 20.68 5.76 -1.49
CA ALA A 501 20.27 5.91 -2.89
C ALA A 501 19.99 7.38 -3.27
N TYR A 502 19.69 8.24 -2.27
CA TYR A 502 19.31 9.64 -2.50
C TYR A 502 20.10 10.68 -1.66
N VAL A 503 21.01 10.27 -0.77
CA VAL A 503 21.71 11.06 0.28
C VAL A 503 23.02 10.35 0.69
N PRO A 504 24.20 10.94 0.49
CA PRO A 504 25.51 10.28 0.71
C PRO A 504 25.85 9.96 2.19
N HIS A 505 26.53 8.81 2.40
CA HIS A 505 26.90 8.02 3.61
C HIS A 505 27.39 8.71 4.92
N SER A 506 27.32 10.03 5.09
CA SER A 506 28.13 10.74 6.11
C SER A 506 27.52 10.97 7.50
N ALA A 507 26.32 10.46 7.85
CA ALA A 507 25.73 10.81 9.16
C ALA A 507 24.66 9.83 9.71
N ARG A 508 25.03 8.94 10.65
CA ARG A 508 24.05 8.20 11.50
C ARG A 508 24.54 8.00 12.93
N LYS A 509 23.71 8.33 13.96
CA LYS A 509 23.75 7.88 15.37
C LYS A 509 22.38 8.07 16.10
N PRO A 510 22.07 7.31 17.19
CA PRO A 510 20.70 6.92 17.62
C PRO A 510 20.01 7.81 18.68
N VAL A 511 18.71 7.55 18.91
CA VAL A 511 17.70 8.42 19.56
C VAL A 511 17.40 8.09 21.04
N PRO A 512 17.34 9.10 21.94
CA PRO A 512 16.81 8.97 23.31
C PRO A 512 15.66 9.94 23.66
N ARG A 513 14.79 9.53 24.61
CA ARG A 513 13.82 10.25 25.48
C ARG A 513 12.84 11.30 24.91
N ARG A 514 13.07 11.92 23.76
CA ARG A 514 12.24 13.00 23.16
C ARG A 514 10.96 12.51 22.49
N MET A 515 10.83 11.21 22.25
CA MET A 515 9.61 10.58 21.73
C MET A 515 8.40 10.68 22.66
N ILE A 516 8.62 10.96 23.95
CA ILE A 516 7.55 11.14 24.94
C ILE A 516 6.83 12.49 24.72
N GLY A 517 7.54 13.55 24.32
CA GLY A 517 6.94 14.87 24.04
C GLY A 517 6.17 14.94 22.70
N LEU A 518 6.66 14.19 21.70
CA LEU A 518 6.01 14.01 20.39
C LEU A 518 4.64 13.32 20.49
N GLY A 519 4.53 12.34 21.39
CA GLY A 519 3.25 11.68 21.68
C GLY A 519 2.22 12.66 22.25
N VAL A 520 2.63 13.59 23.12
CA VAL A 520 1.72 14.58 23.73
C VAL A 520 1.20 15.58 22.69
N LEU A 521 2.04 16.04 21.77
CA LEU A 521 1.64 16.98 20.73
C LEU A 521 0.77 16.33 19.65
N ALA A 522 1.06 15.08 19.27
CA ALA A 522 0.20 14.31 18.37
C ALA A 522 -1.19 14.07 18.99
N VAL A 523 -1.26 13.77 20.28
CA VAL A 523 -2.53 13.67 21.02
C VAL A 523 -3.28 15.01 21.03
N ALA A 524 -2.59 16.14 21.21
CA ALA A 524 -3.22 17.47 21.18
C ALA A 524 -3.81 17.82 19.79
N LEU A 525 -3.10 17.48 18.70
CA LEU A 525 -3.59 17.68 17.32
C LEU A 525 -4.77 16.77 16.99
N VAL A 526 -4.76 15.52 17.47
CA VAL A 526 -5.88 14.59 17.33
C VAL A 526 -7.10 15.08 18.13
N VAL A 527 -6.92 15.56 19.37
CA VAL A 527 -8.01 16.15 20.17
C VAL A 527 -8.60 17.40 19.49
N PHE A 528 -7.76 18.23 18.86
CA PHE A 528 -8.23 19.40 18.11
C PHE A 528 -8.99 19.01 16.84
N ALA A 529 -8.52 18.02 16.08
CA ALA A 529 -9.22 17.50 14.91
C ALA A 529 -10.57 16.85 15.28
N LEU A 530 -10.62 16.15 16.41
CA LEU A 530 -11.86 15.60 16.97
C LEU A 530 -12.81 16.73 17.41
N ALA A 531 -12.31 17.77 18.10
CA ALA A 531 -13.12 18.93 18.45
C ALA A 531 -13.67 19.63 17.20
N TRP A 532 -12.87 19.79 16.14
CA TRP A 532 -13.29 20.38 14.86
C TRP A 532 -14.40 19.59 14.16
N ARG A 533 -14.39 18.26 14.30
CA ARG A 533 -15.38 17.36 13.69
C ARG A 533 -16.67 17.23 14.50
N PHE A 534 -16.56 17.24 15.82
CA PHE A 534 -17.65 16.88 16.74
C PHE A 534 -18.23 18.05 17.53
N THR A 535 -17.72 19.28 17.35
CA THR A 535 -18.30 20.50 17.93
C THR A 535 -18.67 21.52 16.84
N PRO A 536 -19.49 22.56 17.14
CA PRO A 536 -19.88 23.60 16.19
C PRO A 536 -18.73 24.51 15.71
N LEU A 537 -17.47 24.22 16.04
CA LEU A 537 -16.29 25.00 15.64
C LEU A 537 -16.26 25.33 14.13
N ARG A 538 -16.74 24.42 13.28
CA ARG A 538 -16.85 24.62 11.82
C ARG A 538 -17.86 25.70 11.42
N GLU A 539 -18.93 25.88 12.21
CA GLU A 539 -19.97 26.88 11.98
C GLU A 539 -19.53 28.28 12.47
N TRP A 540 -18.65 28.32 13.47
CA TRP A 540 -18.12 29.55 14.06
C TRP A 540 -16.94 30.11 13.24
N ILE A 541 -16.20 29.23 12.53
CA ILE A 541 -15.03 29.58 11.70
C ILE A 541 -15.39 29.42 10.21
N ASN A 542 -16.50 30.05 9.79
CA ASN A 542 -16.83 30.23 8.37
C ASN A 542 -16.64 31.70 7.96
N LEU A 543 -16.48 31.97 6.67
CA LEU A 543 -16.12 33.30 6.15
C LEU A 543 -17.13 34.38 6.59
N SER A 544 -18.42 34.05 6.56
CA SER A 544 -19.52 34.93 6.99
C SER A 544 -19.47 35.28 8.48
N SER A 545 -19.22 34.31 9.36
CA SER A 545 -19.10 34.49 10.81
C SER A 545 -17.87 35.35 11.16
N LEU A 546 -16.75 35.12 10.47
CA LEU A 546 -15.53 35.91 10.65
C LEU A 546 -15.69 37.37 10.20
N ILE A 547 -16.40 37.61 9.08
CA ILE A 547 -16.72 38.97 8.63
C ILE A 547 -17.68 39.65 9.62
N ALA A 548 -18.69 38.95 10.13
CA ALA A 548 -19.62 39.49 11.12
C ALA A 548 -18.91 39.87 12.43
N LEU A 549 -18.01 39.00 12.92
CA LEU A 549 -17.19 39.27 14.10
C LEU A 549 -16.21 40.43 13.86
N ALA A 550 -15.58 40.50 12.70
CA ALA A 550 -14.68 41.60 12.36
C ALA A 550 -15.42 42.94 12.29
N ARG A 551 -16.65 42.97 11.75
CA ARG A 551 -17.49 44.19 11.71
C ARG A 551 -17.96 44.61 13.10
N SER A 552 -18.25 43.68 14.00
CA SER A 552 -18.72 44.03 15.36
C SER A 552 -17.65 44.76 16.16
N VAL A 553 -16.37 44.56 15.84
CA VAL A 553 -15.26 45.24 16.50
C VAL A 553 -14.75 46.47 15.74
N ASP A 554 -15.24 46.75 14.53
CA ASP A 554 -14.67 47.80 13.64
C ASP A 554 -14.67 49.19 14.26
N GLN A 555 -15.73 49.57 14.97
CA GLN A 555 -15.87 50.88 15.59
C GLN A 555 -15.36 50.96 17.04
N MET A 556 -14.63 49.95 17.54
CA MET A 556 -14.12 49.98 18.90
C MET A 556 -12.83 50.81 19.02
N PRO A 557 -12.55 51.46 20.17
CA PRO A 557 -11.28 52.17 20.38
C PRO A 557 -10.04 51.27 20.30
N PHE A 558 -10.21 49.97 20.60
CA PHE A 558 -9.14 48.97 20.63
C PHE A 558 -9.16 48.01 19.42
N THR A 559 -9.88 48.35 18.33
CA THR A 559 -9.95 47.51 17.10
C THR A 559 -8.59 46.99 16.64
N PRO A 560 -7.52 47.82 16.55
CA PRO A 560 -6.23 47.33 16.07
C PRO A 560 -5.67 46.20 16.94
N ALA A 561 -5.74 46.35 18.27
CA ALA A 561 -5.21 45.37 19.22
C ALA A 561 -6.02 44.07 19.20
N ILE A 562 -7.35 44.17 19.10
CA ILE A 562 -8.26 43.00 19.05
C ILE A 562 -8.02 42.20 17.77
N VAL A 563 -7.92 42.86 16.62
CA VAL A 563 -7.67 42.19 15.34
C VAL A 563 -6.29 41.53 15.33
N ILE A 564 -5.25 42.22 15.80
CA ILE A 564 -3.89 41.64 15.89
C ILE A 564 -3.88 40.42 16.82
N ALA A 565 -4.55 40.49 17.97
CA ALA A 565 -4.67 39.36 18.89
C ALA A 565 -5.42 38.17 18.25
N ALA A 566 -6.48 38.44 17.48
CA ALA A 566 -7.20 37.40 16.73
C ALA A 566 -6.31 36.70 15.70
N PHE A 567 -5.46 37.43 14.96
CA PHE A 567 -4.47 36.84 14.05
C PHE A 567 -3.45 35.96 14.77
N VAL A 568 -3.00 36.38 15.97
CA VAL A 568 -2.09 35.58 16.79
C VAL A 568 -2.76 34.27 17.22
N VAL A 569 -3.95 34.35 17.84
CA VAL A 569 -4.68 33.18 18.34
C VAL A 569 -5.01 32.23 17.19
N ALA A 570 -5.62 32.73 16.13
CA ALA A 570 -6.02 31.91 14.99
C ALA A 570 -4.80 31.33 14.25
N GLY A 571 -3.71 32.10 14.12
CA GLY A 571 -2.44 31.62 13.57
C GLY A 571 -1.79 30.53 14.42
N MET A 572 -1.93 30.55 15.74
CA MET A 572 -1.47 29.46 16.62
C MET A 572 -2.39 28.23 16.55
N LEU A 573 -3.68 28.42 16.27
CA LEU A 573 -4.66 27.35 16.04
C LEU A 573 -4.65 26.79 14.61
N MET A 574 -3.62 27.09 13.81
CA MET A 574 -3.47 26.66 12.40
C MET A 574 -4.62 27.07 11.48
N VAL A 575 -5.39 28.10 11.83
CA VAL A 575 -6.40 28.67 10.95
C VAL A 575 -5.70 29.25 9.72
N PRO A 576 -6.20 29.03 8.48
CA PRO A 576 -5.58 29.55 7.28
C PRO A 576 -5.41 31.08 7.32
N ILE A 577 -4.16 31.55 7.40
CA ILE A 577 -3.84 32.97 7.58
C ILE A 577 -4.35 33.84 6.42
N THR A 578 -4.46 33.26 5.22
CA THR A 578 -4.99 33.91 4.01
C THR A 578 -6.46 34.29 4.16
N VAL A 579 -7.25 33.50 4.88
CA VAL A 579 -8.66 33.81 5.18
C VAL A 579 -8.74 35.04 6.07
N LEU A 580 -7.89 35.13 7.10
CA LEU A 580 -7.88 36.29 8.00
C LEU A 580 -7.43 37.56 7.29
N ILE A 581 -6.42 37.47 6.41
CA ILE A 581 -5.95 38.59 5.58
C ILE A 581 -7.09 39.09 4.67
N ALA A 582 -7.82 38.18 4.02
CA ALA A 582 -8.96 38.53 3.18
C ALA A 582 -10.09 39.21 3.99
N VAL A 583 -10.45 38.66 5.15
CA VAL A 583 -11.44 39.25 6.06
C VAL A 583 -11.02 40.66 6.49
N ALA A 584 -9.75 40.85 6.86
CA ALA A 584 -9.22 42.14 7.25
C ALA A 584 -9.32 43.17 6.11
N GLY A 585 -9.05 42.78 4.86
CA GLY A 585 -9.20 43.66 3.70
C GLY A 585 -10.65 44.01 3.37
N VAL A 586 -11.57 43.05 3.52
CA VAL A 586 -13.01 43.29 3.28
C VAL A 586 -13.61 44.25 4.32
N VAL A 587 -13.17 44.16 5.58
CA VAL A 587 -13.78 44.88 6.71
C VAL A 587 -13.10 46.22 6.97
N PHE A 588 -11.77 46.24 7.09
CA PHE A 588 -11.00 47.43 7.49
C PHE A 588 -10.39 48.18 6.31
N GLY A 589 -10.62 47.70 5.08
CA GLY A 589 -10.09 48.29 3.86
C GLY A 589 -8.59 48.00 3.62
N PRO A 590 -8.05 48.48 2.49
CA PRO A 590 -6.73 48.11 2.00
C PRO A 590 -5.58 48.61 2.89
N VAL A 591 -5.74 49.80 3.49
CA VAL A 591 -4.71 50.42 4.32
C VAL A 591 -4.74 49.84 5.74
N ASN A 592 -5.84 49.99 6.48
CA ASN A 592 -5.92 49.52 7.87
C ASN A 592 -5.94 48.00 7.96
N GLY A 593 -6.66 47.31 7.05
CA GLY A 593 -6.64 45.85 6.95
C GLY A 593 -5.25 45.31 6.62
N GLY A 594 -4.50 45.99 5.75
CA GLY A 594 -3.10 45.67 5.46
C GLY A 594 -2.17 45.85 6.65
N LEU A 595 -2.34 46.94 7.41
CA LEU A 595 -1.57 47.22 8.62
C LEU A 595 -1.84 46.19 9.72
N TYR A 596 -3.12 45.88 10.00
CA TYR A 596 -3.52 44.90 11.01
C TYR A 596 -3.06 43.48 10.63
N ALA A 597 -3.23 43.10 9.36
CA ALA A 597 -2.78 41.81 8.87
C ALA A 597 -1.26 41.67 8.98
N THR A 598 -0.50 42.69 8.57
CA THR A 598 0.97 42.65 8.64
C THR A 598 1.47 42.56 10.08
N ALA A 599 0.88 43.36 10.99
CA ALA A 599 1.23 43.33 12.41
C ALA A 599 0.83 41.99 13.08
N GLY A 600 -0.37 41.48 12.79
CA GLY A 600 -0.87 40.21 13.31
C GLY A 600 -0.08 39.00 12.81
N VAL A 601 0.21 38.95 11.50
CA VAL A 601 1.08 37.92 10.90
C VAL A 601 2.48 38.00 11.48
N GLY A 602 3.05 39.21 11.60
CA GLY A 602 4.38 39.41 12.18
C GLY A 602 4.47 38.94 13.63
N LEU A 603 3.48 39.29 14.46
CA LEU A 603 3.44 38.89 15.87
C LEU A 603 3.17 37.39 16.03
N SER A 604 2.29 36.81 15.22
CA SER A 604 2.04 35.36 15.19
C SER A 604 3.28 34.58 14.73
N ALA A 605 3.99 35.10 13.71
CA ALA A 605 5.25 34.54 13.24
C ALA A 605 6.35 34.62 14.29
N LEU A 606 6.42 35.73 15.03
CA LEU A 606 7.36 35.93 16.13
C LEU A 606 7.10 34.96 17.28
N LEU A 607 5.85 34.79 17.68
CA LEU A 607 5.48 33.87 18.77
C LEU A 607 5.64 32.41 18.35
N GLY A 608 5.28 32.05 17.12
CA GLY A 608 5.55 30.72 16.57
C GLY A 608 7.05 30.42 16.44
N PHE A 609 7.86 31.41 16.06
CA PHE A 609 9.32 31.30 16.06
C PHE A 609 9.86 31.19 17.48
N GLY A 610 9.37 31.99 18.41
CA GLY A 610 9.74 31.93 19.82
C GLY A 610 9.40 30.56 20.42
N LEU A 611 8.25 30.00 20.07
CA LEU A 611 7.85 28.64 20.44
C LEU A 611 8.82 27.60 19.83
N GLY A 612 9.14 27.70 18.54
CA GLY A 612 10.14 26.84 17.91
C GLY A 612 11.53 26.96 18.52
N HIS A 613 11.95 28.18 18.83
CA HIS A 613 13.23 28.49 19.45
C HIS A 613 13.31 27.94 20.88
N TRP A 614 12.22 28.06 21.63
CA TRP A 614 12.07 27.51 22.97
C TRP A 614 12.05 25.98 22.96
N LEU A 615 11.40 25.36 21.96
CA LEU A 615 11.46 23.92 21.72
C LEU A 615 12.89 23.48 21.35
N GLY A 616 13.68 24.38 20.75
CA GLY A 616 15.09 24.21 20.47
C GLY A 616 15.38 23.42 19.18
N HIS A 617 16.57 23.66 18.62
CA HIS A 617 17.04 23.04 17.36
C HIS A 617 17.00 21.51 17.34
N ASP A 618 17.13 20.95 18.53
CA ASP A 618 17.20 19.54 18.81
C ASP A 618 15.84 18.83 18.83
N ALA A 619 14.75 19.51 19.23
CA ALA A 619 13.40 18.92 19.23
C ALA A 619 12.82 18.81 17.82
N LEU A 620 13.16 19.75 16.92
CA LEU A 620 12.65 19.77 15.56
C LEU A 620 13.37 18.78 14.64
N ARG A 621 14.66 18.51 14.91
CA ARG A 621 15.45 17.42 14.32
C ARG A 621 14.86 16.04 14.61
N ASP A 622 14.25 15.86 15.78
CA ASP A 622 13.67 14.60 16.24
C ASP A 622 12.17 14.45 15.88
N MET A 623 11.47 15.56 15.61
CA MET A 623 10.07 15.56 15.16
C MET A 623 9.88 15.28 13.66
N LEU A 624 10.81 15.76 12.81
CA LEU A 624 10.66 15.71 11.35
C LEU A 624 11.65 14.74 10.66
N GLY A 625 12.43 14.02 11.47
CA GLY A 625 13.42 13.05 11.03
C GLY A 625 14.66 13.66 10.35
N PRO A 626 15.68 12.84 10.04
CA PRO A 626 16.97 13.31 9.53
C PRO A 626 16.92 14.06 8.18
N ARG A 627 15.83 13.93 7.42
CA ARG A 627 15.70 14.38 6.02
C ARG A 627 15.62 15.90 5.85
N ILE A 628 15.08 16.65 6.82
CA ILE A 628 14.98 18.14 6.73
C ILE A 628 16.32 18.82 7.10
N ASN A 629 17.24 18.10 7.72
CA ASN A 629 18.50 18.64 8.22
C ASN A 629 19.48 19.08 7.11
N ASN A 630 19.33 18.55 5.88
CA ASN A 630 20.08 19.00 4.70
C ASN A 630 19.49 20.27 4.06
N LEU A 631 18.19 20.53 4.29
CA LEU A 631 17.51 21.73 3.82
C LEU A 631 17.83 22.92 4.75
N SER A 632 17.81 22.70 6.07
CA SER A 632 18.19 23.67 7.12
C SER A 632 19.62 24.25 6.92
N ARG A 633 20.60 23.41 6.56
CA ARG A 633 21.99 23.85 6.29
C ARG A 633 22.17 24.70 5.03
N ARG A 634 21.30 24.54 4.02
CA ARG A 634 21.29 25.38 2.80
C ARG A 634 20.57 26.72 3.02
N PHE A 635 19.60 26.78 3.94
CA PHE A 635 18.91 28.02 4.34
C PHE A 635 19.82 29.01 5.08
N ALA A 636 20.79 28.51 5.86
CA ALA A 636 21.68 29.32 6.69
C ALA A 636 22.65 30.24 5.90
N GLN A 637 22.87 30.00 4.59
CA GLN A 637 23.84 30.76 3.79
C GLN A 637 23.25 32.01 3.11
N ARG A 638 21.92 32.20 3.11
CA ARG A 638 21.20 33.38 2.54
C ARG A 638 19.94 33.74 3.34
N GLY A 639 20.07 33.82 4.67
CA GLY A 639 18.95 33.82 5.64
C GLY A 639 17.68 34.60 5.27
N ILE A 640 17.79 35.90 4.98
CA ILE A 640 16.62 36.75 4.65
C ILE A 640 15.97 36.34 3.32
N ALA A 641 16.77 36.20 2.26
CA ALA A 641 16.26 35.93 0.91
C ALA A 641 15.63 34.53 0.82
N ALA A 642 16.20 33.55 1.51
CA ALA A 642 15.69 32.19 1.50
C ALA A 642 14.36 32.08 2.26
N MET A 643 14.22 32.79 3.39
CA MET A 643 12.96 32.86 4.13
C MET A 643 11.88 33.61 3.34
N ALA A 644 12.24 34.68 2.61
CA ALA A 644 11.29 35.38 1.74
C ALA A 644 10.73 34.48 0.62
N VAL A 645 11.57 33.65 0.00
CA VAL A 645 11.14 32.68 -1.02
C VAL A 645 10.23 31.60 -0.44
N VAL A 646 10.54 31.08 0.75
CA VAL A 646 9.70 30.08 1.43
C VAL A 646 8.31 30.64 1.73
N ARG A 647 8.18 31.93 2.08
CA ARG A 647 6.87 32.56 2.31
C ARG A 647 6.07 32.82 1.03
N LEU A 648 6.75 32.96 -0.10
CA LEU A 648 6.10 33.11 -1.40
C LEU A 648 5.58 31.78 -1.96
N LEU A 649 6.08 30.65 -1.45
CA LEU A 649 5.70 29.30 -1.91
C LEU A 649 4.77 28.60 -0.89
N PRO A 650 3.68 27.96 -1.34
CA PRO A 650 2.75 27.25 -0.46
C PRO A 650 3.28 25.85 -0.08
N ILE A 651 4.45 25.79 0.56
CA ILE A 651 5.14 24.53 0.85
C ILE A 651 4.59 23.84 2.11
N ALA A 652 4.14 24.62 3.10
CA ALA A 652 3.62 24.11 4.37
C ALA A 652 2.71 25.14 5.06
N PRO A 653 1.86 24.71 6.03
CA PRO A 653 1.03 25.62 6.81
C PRO A 653 1.85 26.69 7.56
N PHE A 654 1.30 27.90 7.65
CA PHE A 654 1.97 29.09 8.20
C PHE A 654 2.63 28.84 9.58
N THR A 655 1.89 28.23 10.51
CA THR A 655 2.34 27.93 11.88
C THR A 655 3.50 26.93 11.90
N VAL A 656 3.45 25.91 11.02
CA VAL A 656 4.48 24.89 10.90
C VAL A 656 5.79 25.54 10.45
N VAL A 657 5.74 26.39 9.42
CA VAL A 657 6.93 27.14 8.95
C VAL A 657 7.52 28.02 10.06
N ASN A 658 6.68 28.65 10.88
CA ASN A 658 7.14 29.53 11.98
C ASN A 658 7.90 28.75 13.06
N VAL A 659 7.33 27.63 13.51
CA VAL A 659 7.93 26.77 14.54
C VAL A 659 9.20 26.10 14.01
N VAL A 660 9.17 25.62 12.75
CA VAL A 660 10.33 25.03 12.07
C VAL A 660 11.47 26.03 11.92
N ALA A 661 11.17 27.27 11.52
CA ALA A 661 12.18 28.31 11.41
C ALA A 661 12.74 28.72 12.78
N GLY A 662 11.89 28.78 13.82
CA GLY A 662 12.29 29.04 15.21
C GLY A 662 13.26 28.01 15.78
N ALA A 663 13.01 26.75 15.46
CA ALA A 663 13.89 25.65 15.83
C ALA A 663 15.01 25.39 14.81
N SER A 664 15.30 26.32 13.91
CA SER A 664 16.44 26.20 12.98
C SER A 664 17.60 27.08 13.44
N HIS A 665 18.76 27.01 12.76
CA HIS A 665 19.88 27.92 13.01
C HIS A 665 19.66 29.34 12.43
N LEU A 666 18.46 29.66 11.94
CA LEU A 666 18.13 30.97 11.38
C LEU A 666 18.05 32.02 12.51
N GLY A 667 18.79 33.12 12.38
CA GLY A 667 18.69 34.22 13.33
C GLY A 667 17.30 34.86 13.31
N LEU A 668 16.78 35.27 14.48
CA LEU A 668 15.47 35.92 14.62
C LEU A 668 15.31 37.12 13.65
N ARG A 669 16.38 37.91 13.48
CA ARG A 669 16.42 39.04 12.54
C ARG A 669 16.17 38.60 11.11
N ASP A 670 16.86 37.56 10.65
CA ASP A 670 16.78 37.09 9.27
C ASP A 670 15.42 36.44 8.98
N TYR A 671 14.90 35.71 9.97
CA TYR A 671 13.57 35.13 9.93
C TYR A 671 12.46 36.19 9.83
N LEU A 672 12.49 37.20 10.70
CA LEU A 672 11.46 38.24 10.72
C LEU A 672 11.51 39.11 9.47
N LEU A 673 12.71 39.58 9.08
CA LEU A 673 12.87 40.39 7.86
C LEU A 673 12.48 39.59 6.62
N GLY A 674 12.93 38.33 6.51
CA GLY A 674 12.55 37.46 5.41
C GLY A 674 11.05 37.14 5.38
N THR A 675 10.42 36.95 6.54
CA THR A 675 8.97 36.72 6.62
C THR A 675 8.17 37.96 6.22
N LEU A 676 8.56 39.14 6.69
CA LEU A 676 7.92 40.40 6.33
C LEU A 676 8.09 40.70 4.83
N ILE A 677 9.31 40.55 4.29
CA ILE A 677 9.59 40.78 2.86
C ILE A 677 8.84 39.77 1.98
N GLY A 678 8.81 38.49 2.37
CA GLY A 678 8.15 37.45 1.59
C GLY A 678 6.62 37.50 1.64
N MET A 679 6.04 37.97 2.75
CA MET A 679 4.58 38.05 2.89
C MET A 679 3.99 39.41 2.51
N ALA A 680 4.75 40.52 2.59
CA ALA A 680 4.21 41.86 2.34
C ALA A 680 3.56 42.03 0.95
N PRO A 681 4.16 41.57 -0.18
CA PRO A 681 3.52 41.66 -1.49
C PRO A 681 2.22 40.87 -1.55
N GLY A 682 2.21 39.64 -0.99
CA GLY A 682 1.03 38.79 -0.94
C GLY A 682 -0.09 39.38 -0.08
N ILE A 683 0.25 39.94 1.08
CA ILE A 683 -0.70 40.64 1.96
C ILE A 683 -1.29 41.85 1.25
N ALA A 684 -0.46 42.72 0.67
CA ALA A 684 -0.93 43.91 -0.05
C ALA A 684 -1.87 43.53 -1.21
N LEU A 685 -1.47 42.58 -2.07
CA LEU A 685 -2.29 42.12 -3.18
C LEU A 685 -3.59 41.46 -2.70
N THR A 686 -3.56 40.64 -1.66
CA THR A 686 -4.76 39.97 -1.12
C THR A 686 -5.73 40.97 -0.50
N VAL A 687 -5.24 41.92 0.32
CA VAL A 687 -6.10 42.91 0.98
C VAL A 687 -6.72 43.86 -0.06
N VAL A 688 -5.95 44.32 -1.05
CA VAL A 688 -6.47 45.13 -2.16
C VAL A 688 -7.46 44.33 -3.01
N PHE A 689 -7.15 43.09 -3.36
CA PHE A 689 -8.04 42.21 -4.12
C PHE A 689 -9.35 41.97 -3.37
N SER A 690 -9.30 41.53 -2.12
CA SER A 690 -10.47 41.20 -1.32
C SER A 690 -11.36 42.42 -1.06
N HIS A 691 -10.77 43.58 -0.80
CA HIS A 691 -11.51 44.84 -0.68
C HIS A 691 -12.22 45.20 -1.99
N ASN A 692 -11.49 45.22 -3.13
CA ASN A 692 -12.05 45.61 -4.43
C ASN A 692 -13.02 44.57 -5.00
N LEU A 693 -12.87 43.29 -4.66
CA LEU A 693 -13.83 42.24 -5.00
C LEU A 693 -15.14 42.43 -4.25
N ALA A 694 -15.07 42.72 -2.94
CA ALA A 694 -16.24 43.03 -2.14
C ALA A 694 -16.92 44.32 -2.62
N GLU A 695 -16.14 45.33 -3.04
CA GLU A 695 -16.65 46.58 -3.58
C GLU A 695 -17.27 46.38 -4.97
N ALA A 696 -16.64 45.62 -5.87
CA ALA A 696 -17.18 45.34 -7.21
C ALA A 696 -18.52 44.58 -7.17
N ILE A 697 -18.72 43.72 -6.16
CA ILE A 697 -19.99 43.01 -5.95
C ILE A 697 -21.09 43.95 -5.46
N ARG A 698 -20.75 44.94 -4.62
CA ARG A 698 -21.74 45.90 -4.06
C ARG A 698 -22.01 47.07 -5.00
N HIS A 699 -20.95 47.60 -5.62
CA HIS A 699 -20.93 48.81 -6.42
C HIS A 699 -19.96 48.62 -7.61
N PRO A 700 -20.39 47.92 -8.68
CA PRO A 700 -19.54 47.64 -9.82
C PRO A 700 -19.13 48.94 -10.54
N SER A 701 -17.82 49.18 -10.64
CA SER A 701 -17.26 50.32 -11.37
C SER A 701 -16.09 49.91 -12.27
N LEU A 702 -15.87 50.64 -13.36
CA LEU A 702 -14.74 50.41 -14.26
C LEU A 702 -13.40 50.44 -13.51
N GLN A 703 -13.28 51.33 -12.51
CA GLN A 703 -12.11 51.42 -11.65
C GLN A 703 -11.88 50.15 -10.83
N THR A 704 -12.92 49.60 -10.19
CA THR A 704 -12.81 48.33 -9.42
C THR A 704 -12.42 47.14 -10.30
N VAL A 705 -12.96 47.08 -11.52
CA VAL A 705 -12.63 46.02 -12.49
C VAL A 705 -11.18 46.15 -12.98
N LEU A 706 -10.73 47.35 -13.30
CA LEU A 706 -9.33 47.60 -13.71
C LEU A 706 -8.33 47.28 -12.60
N ILE A 707 -8.65 47.62 -11.34
CA ILE A 707 -7.82 47.26 -10.18
C ILE A 707 -7.77 45.74 -9.99
N LEU A 708 -8.90 45.04 -10.09
CA LEU A 708 -8.94 43.57 -9.99
C LEU A 708 -8.14 42.90 -11.10
N VAL A 709 -8.26 43.36 -12.35
CA VAL A 709 -7.46 42.86 -13.48
C VAL A 709 -5.97 43.11 -13.25
N GLY A 710 -5.59 44.31 -12.81
CA GLY A 710 -4.20 44.66 -12.50
C GLY A 710 -3.60 43.81 -11.38
N VAL A 711 -4.34 43.60 -10.28
CA VAL A 711 -3.91 42.77 -9.16
C VAL A 711 -3.82 41.29 -9.56
N THR A 712 -4.76 40.80 -10.37
CA THR A 712 -4.73 39.42 -10.87
C THR A 712 -3.53 39.21 -11.81
N ALA A 713 -3.26 40.15 -12.70
CA ALA A 713 -2.07 40.12 -13.57
C ALA A 713 -0.76 40.16 -12.76
N ALA A 714 -0.70 40.98 -11.71
CA ALA A 714 0.46 41.04 -10.81
C ALA A 714 0.69 39.72 -10.05
N LEU A 715 -0.38 39.08 -9.57
CA LEU A 715 -0.32 37.75 -8.94
C LEU A 715 0.16 36.68 -9.93
N MET A 716 -0.33 36.69 -11.17
CA MET A 716 0.10 35.77 -12.23
C MET A 716 1.58 35.96 -12.61
N LEU A 717 2.02 37.21 -12.78
CA LEU A 717 3.42 37.54 -13.08
C LEU A 717 4.36 37.14 -11.94
N MET A 718 3.94 37.33 -10.68
CA MET A 718 4.68 36.87 -9.50
C MET A 718 4.81 35.35 -9.47
N ALA A 719 3.73 34.61 -9.73
CA ALA A 719 3.74 33.16 -9.83
C ALA A 719 4.63 32.64 -10.97
N PHE A 720 4.56 33.27 -12.15
CA PHE A 720 5.38 32.92 -13.31
C PHE A 720 6.87 33.22 -13.08
N GLY A 721 7.20 34.37 -12.50
CA GLY A 721 8.57 34.72 -12.13
C GLY A 721 9.18 33.73 -11.13
N LEU A 722 8.37 33.28 -10.17
CA LEU A 722 8.76 32.28 -9.18
C LEU A 722 9.01 30.91 -9.81
N GLN A 723 8.16 30.46 -10.74
CA GLN A 723 8.40 29.23 -11.52
C GLN A 723 9.70 29.30 -12.33
N LYS A 724 10.01 30.46 -12.94
CA LYS A 724 11.24 30.65 -13.72
C LYS A 724 12.51 30.67 -12.86
N LEU A 725 12.42 31.18 -11.63
CA LEU A 725 13.52 31.20 -10.66
C LEU A 725 13.81 29.81 -10.07
N LEU A 726 12.82 28.92 -10.05
CA LEU A 726 12.92 27.56 -9.50
C LEU A 726 13.36 26.50 -10.51
N LYS A 727 13.42 26.83 -11.82
CA LYS A 727 14.00 25.93 -12.83
C LYS A 727 15.50 25.77 -12.57
N PRO A 728 16.04 24.53 -12.53
CA PRO A 728 17.48 24.31 -12.42
C PRO A 728 18.20 25.04 -13.56
N ARG A 729 19.22 25.83 -13.23
CA ARG A 729 20.12 26.38 -14.26
C ARG A 729 20.99 25.24 -14.75
N ASP A 730 20.84 24.85 -16.01
CA ASP A 730 21.78 23.97 -16.69
C ASP A 730 23.20 24.47 -16.45
N GLY A 731 24.01 23.64 -15.77
CA GLY A 731 25.38 23.96 -15.46
C GLY A 731 26.14 24.25 -16.76
N LYS A 732 26.68 25.46 -16.87
CA LYS A 732 27.68 25.80 -17.89
C LYS A 732 28.78 24.73 -17.84
N LYS A 733 28.93 23.99 -18.94
CA LYS A 733 30.09 23.13 -19.21
C LYS A 733 31.36 23.91 -18.85
N SER A 734 32.02 23.51 -17.77
CA SER A 734 33.38 23.96 -17.48
C SER A 734 34.26 23.52 -18.66
N LYS A 735 34.92 24.48 -19.28
CA LYS A 735 35.80 24.26 -20.42
C LYS A 735 36.93 23.33 -20.00
N SER A 736 37.10 22.28 -20.79
CA SER A 736 38.29 21.44 -20.89
C SER A 736 39.57 22.24 -20.69
N SER A 737 40.33 21.91 -19.65
CA SER A 737 41.78 22.13 -19.62
C SER A 737 42.45 20.93 -20.29
N ALA A 738 43.22 21.21 -21.34
CA ALA A 738 43.96 20.25 -22.15
C ALA A 738 44.86 19.30 -21.34
N PRO A 739 45.14 18.09 -21.86
CA PRO A 739 45.96 17.10 -21.16
C PRO A 739 47.44 17.48 -21.22
N SER A 740 48.06 17.65 -20.06
CA SER A 740 49.51 17.78 -19.92
C SER A 740 50.14 16.38 -19.98
N THR A 741 51.03 16.22 -20.96
CA THR A 741 51.88 15.07 -21.22
C THR A 741 52.76 14.69 -20.03
N ARG A 742 52.76 13.43 -19.62
CA ARG A 742 53.97 12.77 -19.08
C ARG A 742 53.94 11.25 -19.25
N LYS A 743 55.04 10.80 -19.83
CA LYS A 743 55.40 9.47 -20.34
C LYS A 743 55.27 8.34 -19.31
N SER A 744 54.74 7.21 -19.74
CA SER A 744 54.97 5.89 -19.16
C SER A 744 56.41 5.42 -19.41
N PRO A 745 57.03 4.64 -18.51
CA PRO A 745 57.99 3.63 -18.89
C PRO A 745 57.33 2.23 -18.94
N ALA A 746 57.86 1.43 -19.85
CA ALA A 746 57.42 0.09 -20.25
C ALA A 746 57.89 -1.02 -19.25
N PRO A 747 57.44 -2.28 -19.43
CA PRO A 747 57.62 -3.36 -18.46
C PRO A 747 58.91 -4.17 -18.72
N HIS A 748 59.51 -4.71 -17.65
CA HIS A 748 60.56 -5.72 -17.75
C HIS A 748 60.22 -6.94 -16.87
N THR A 749 60.23 -8.11 -17.51
CA THR A 749 60.29 -9.47 -16.93
C THR A 749 61.75 -10.00 -17.07
N PRO A 750 62.07 -11.25 -16.68
CA PRO A 750 62.71 -11.63 -15.41
C PRO A 750 64.13 -12.23 -15.61
N GLY A 751 64.90 -12.43 -14.53
CA GLY A 751 66.06 -13.34 -14.58
C GLY A 751 67.19 -13.10 -13.59
N GLU A 752 67.36 -14.08 -12.69
CA GLU A 752 68.62 -14.69 -12.25
C GLU A 752 69.52 -14.05 -11.15
N GLU A 753 69.65 -14.88 -10.10
CA GLU A 753 70.83 -15.19 -9.29
C GLU A 753 71.32 -14.24 -8.19
N GLY A 754 71.49 -14.82 -6.98
CA GLY A 754 72.46 -14.33 -6.01
C GLY A 754 72.08 -14.44 -4.53
N MET A 755 72.16 -15.65 -3.96
CA MET A 755 72.66 -15.97 -2.61
C MET A 755 72.71 -14.87 -1.51
N ALA A 756 72.02 -15.12 -0.40
CA ALA A 756 72.63 -15.51 0.90
C ALA A 756 72.03 -14.86 2.18
N ARG A 757 71.91 -15.71 3.20
CA ARG A 757 71.87 -15.46 4.67
C ARG A 757 70.56 -14.93 5.26
N VAL A 758 69.75 -15.78 5.91
CA VAL A 758 69.86 -16.31 7.30
C VAL A 758 69.65 -15.24 8.38
N SER A 759 68.45 -15.28 8.98
CA SER A 759 68.14 -15.25 10.43
C SER A 759 66.60 -15.23 10.54
N ALA A 760 65.94 -16.33 10.93
CA ALA A 760 65.62 -16.67 12.33
C ALA A 760 64.86 -15.50 12.97
N GLU A 761 63.56 -15.58 13.27
CA GLU A 761 63.03 -16.33 14.42
C GLU A 761 61.50 -16.15 14.57
N HIS A 762 60.84 -17.22 15.07
CA HIS A 762 59.53 -17.29 15.76
C HIS A 762 58.26 -16.85 14.99
N GLY A 763 57.18 -17.62 14.88
CA GLY A 763 56.77 -18.83 15.57
C GLY A 763 55.24 -18.90 15.49
N VAL A 764 54.74 -19.87 14.73
CA VAL A 764 53.33 -20.28 14.65
C VAL A 764 52.92 -20.92 15.96
N GLU A 765 51.69 -20.68 16.44
CA GLU A 765 50.94 -21.74 17.12
C GLU A 765 49.44 -21.58 16.90
N ALA A 766 48.89 -22.54 16.15
CA ALA A 766 47.51 -22.96 16.22
C ALA A 766 47.33 -23.87 17.44
N ARG A 767 46.17 -23.84 18.10
CA ARG A 767 45.64 -25.01 18.82
C ARG A 767 44.10 -25.00 18.85
N GLN A 768 43.60 -26.19 18.60
CA GLN A 768 42.21 -26.65 18.60
C GLN A 768 41.59 -26.64 20.02
N ALA A 769 40.27 -26.45 20.06
CA ALA A 769 39.32 -27.30 20.79
C ALA A 769 37.94 -27.15 20.14
#